data_AF-A0A2G6VQ80-F1
#
_entry.id   AF-A0A2G6VQ80-F1
#
_cell.length_a   1.000
_cell.length_b   1.000
_cell.length_c   1.000
_cell.angle_alpha   90.00
_cell.angle_beta   90.00
_cell.angle_gamma   90.00
#
_symmetry.space_group_name_H-M   'P 1'
#
loop_
_entity.id
_entity.type
_entity.pdbx_description
1 polymer ?
#
loop_
_entity_poly.entity_id
_entity_poly.type
_entity_poly.pdbx_seq_one_letter_code
_entity_poly.pdbx_strand_id
1 'polypeptide(L)'
;MNYYKKHSWFHFAVIVILCTAVSANCQIKKTILPDSLFSTFYHQRVSHFRTLPLTKNDIVFVGNSITNGAEWAELFADNRIKNRGISSDVSAAVLNRIDEIAIRKPAKVFLLIGVNDLSRNISTDSIFKNIAKIVSYLKQESPSTKLFVQSILPVNDFYKKFESHTSKGEQIKRLNTVLKQNSTVYHYTYIDLHASFCDENGKLVKELTNDGLHLKGDGYLLWKHLVYPYVFDLESKPSLLPKPQQLKWNTGAFSLTAETAILFDDPVLEKEALILKEAMEQKGLRVKLTNKTAYNQKYIQLRFGNVSAPKNQSEAYHLETTSDKIILTANTSQGIFNGIQTLLQLMRDNTFVDASDITDWPAFAWRGFMVDVGRNYQSVKLLKQQIDVMAAYKLNIFHFHPTEDIAWRLQSKLYPQLTAPEYMLRDKGEYYTESDLKELIKYCKERYITLVPEIDMPGHSAAFKRAMGVDMQSDAGLEIVKNIIKEFCATYDVPYLHLGADEVKITNQKFLPEVIALAESLGKKVIGWEPGGNFNDSVIRQLWMEGATSVSKNKNIKYLDSRHLYLNHMDPLESVITIFNRQICNLTEGNENALGGTVCVWNDRAVANEEDVMKMNPVYPGMLAFAERSWRGGGYGGWTAVIGQPETEKAQAFIEFENRLLDQKKQYFKDLSFNYVKQADLVWDIYGSYDNKGDLAKAFSFEKQSFTAVKEKPVYKAVGGTLVMRHWWAPQISGVIEKPQENTTWYAQTQIWSDEDKEQEFWIGFNNLSRSMSTDSPAAGTWNNLNSAVWVNNLLVNPPIWKHPDMKGNSEIPLIDEGYEFRDPTKITLKKGWNTVRIKLPVGVFKGQDWQNPVKWMFTFVKANE
;
A
#
# COMPACT_ATOMS: atom_id res chain seq x y z
N MET A 1 6.60 -84.30 11.49
CA MET A 1 7.97 -84.79 11.19
C MET A 1 8.76 -83.59 10.68
N ASN A 2 9.30 -82.72 11.53
CA ASN A 2 10.48 -82.84 12.43
C ASN A 2 11.78 -83.22 11.70
N TYR A 3 12.76 -82.30 11.71
CA TYR A 3 14.13 -82.46 12.26
C TYR A 3 14.79 -81.04 12.30
N TYR A 4 14.80 -80.33 13.46
CA TYR A 4 15.93 -80.11 14.41
C TYR A 4 17.22 -79.54 13.76
N LYS A 5 17.94 -78.48 14.20
CA LYS A 5 18.27 -77.88 15.53
C LYS A 5 19.10 -76.57 15.23
N LYS A 6 18.75 -75.36 15.70
CA LYS A 6 19.24 -74.58 16.88
C LYS A 6 20.71 -74.03 16.89
N HIS A 7 20.82 -72.70 17.09
CA HIS A 7 21.88 -71.88 17.75
C HIS A 7 23.21 -71.61 16.98
N SER A 8 23.93 -70.47 17.08
CA SER A 8 23.92 -69.27 17.94
C SER A 8 24.93 -68.20 17.44
N TRP A 9 24.55 -66.91 17.55
CA TRP A 9 25.32 -65.69 17.92
C TRP A 9 26.77 -65.46 17.45
N PHE A 10 27.00 -64.38 16.69
CA PHE A 10 27.79 -63.18 17.02
C PHE A 10 28.07 -62.36 15.74
N HIS A 11 28.24 -61.04 15.88
CA HIS A 11 28.64 -60.01 14.90
C HIS A 11 27.51 -59.14 14.33
N PHE A 12 27.20 -58.05 15.04
CA PHE A 12 27.07 -56.73 14.41
C PHE A 12 27.36 -55.66 15.46
N ALA A 13 28.58 -55.12 15.43
CA ALA A 13 28.96 -53.93 16.15
C ALA A 13 29.84 -53.08 15.22
N VAL A 14 29.74 -51.76 15.40
CA VAL A 14 30.56 -50.71 14.78
C VAL A 14 30.03 -50.22 13.42
N ILE A 15 29.23 -49.14 13.43
CA ILE A 15 29.56 -47.75 13.06
C ILE A 15 28.24 -46.95 13.10
N VAL A 16 27.96 -46.28 14.21
CA VAL A 16 27.08 -45.11 14.26
C VAL A 16 27.98 -43.98 14.75
N ILE A 17 28.61 -43.29 13.81
CA ILE A 17 29.28 -42.01 14.09
C ILE A 17 28.25 -40.92 13.90
N LEU A 18 28.01 -40.19 14.98
CA LEU A 18 27.23 -38.95 15.02
C LEU A 18 27.70 -37.99 13.92
N CYS A 19 26.83 -37.66 12.97
CA CYS A 19 26.90 -36.37 12.27
C CYS A 19 26.32 -35.29 13.19
N THR A 20 26.97 -35.03 14.32
CA THR A 20 26.92 -33.69 14.93
C THR A 20 28.03 -32.90 14.26
N ALA A 21 27.68 -32.19 13.19
CA ALA A 21 28.55 -31.13 12.70
C ALA A 21 28.61 -30.07 13.81
N VAL A 22 29.60 -30.23 14.70
CA VAL A 22 30.09 -29.15 15.54
C VAL A 22 30.57 -28.09 14.57
N SER A 23 29.68 -27.15 14.26
CA SER A 23 30.03 -25.91 13.60
C SER A 23 30.89 -25.16 14.61
N ALA A 24 32.19 -25.44 14.62
CA ALA A 24 33.14 -24.53 15.23
C ALA A 24 32.98 -23.22 14.45
N ASN A 25 32.18 -22.29 14.99
CA ASN A 25 32.11 -20.93 14.49
C ASN A 25 33.52 -20.36 14.68
N CYS A 26 34.36 -20.48 13.66
CA CYS A 26 35.65 -19.83 13.61
C CYS A 26 35.33 -18.33 13.57
N GLN A 27 35.37 -17.69 14.74
CA GLN A 27 35.08 -16.27 14.87
C GLN A 27 36.02 -15.53 13.92
N ILE A 28 35.47 -14.76 12.98
CA ILE A 28 36.28 -13.99 12.03
C ILE A 28 37.08 -12.99 12.84
N LYS A 29 38.36 -13.28 13.05
CA LYS A 29 39.25 -12.39 13.79
C LYS A 29 39.60 -11.19 12.93
N LYS A 30 39.50 -10.01 13.55
CA LYS A 30 39.96 -8.75 12.97
C LYS A 30 41.44 -8.89 12.60
N THR A 31 41.79 -8.50 11.38
CA THR A 31 43.19 -8.42 10.97
C THR A 31 43.78 -7.14 11.55
N ILE A 32 44.74 -7.26 12.45
CA ILE A 32 45.49 -6.11 12.98
C ILE A 32 46.56 -5.76 11.93
N LEU A 33 46.45 -4.56 11.38
CA LEU A 33 47.39 -4.03 10.40
C LEU A 33 48.29 -2.99 11.07
N PRO A 34 49.58 -2.89 10.70
CA PRO A 34 50.46 -1.87 11.27
C PRO A 34 49.97 -0.46 10.95
N ASP A 35 50.01 0.43 11.95
CA ASP A 35 49.49 1.80 11.83
C ASP A 35 50.15 2.61 10.71
N SER A 36 51.39 2.26 10.33
CA SER A 36 52.11 2.88 9.21
C SER A 36 51.43 2.74 7.85
N LEU A 37 50.42 1.86 7.73
CA LEU A 37 49.62 1.68 6.52
C LEU A 37 48.49 2.71 6.35
N PHE A 38 48.21 3.51 7.39
CA PHE A 38 47.08 4.43 7.43
C PHE A 38 47.51 5.89 7.42
N SER A 39 46.70 6.75 6.80
CA SER A 39 46.96 8.18 6.74
C SER A 39 46.59 8.87 8.06
N THR A 40 47.14 10.06 8.31
CA THR A 40 46.70 10.92 9.43
C THR A 40 45.20 11.20 9.37
N PHE A 41 44.67 11.43 8.15
CA PHE A 41 43.24 11.62 7.91
C PHE A 41 42.41 10.37 8.28
N TYR A 42 42.91 9.16 8.02
CA TYR A 42 42.27 7.92 8.47
C TYR A 42 42.11 7.90 9.99
N HIS A 43 43.20 8.13 10.73
CA HIS A 43 43.14 8.13 12.20
C HIS A 43 42.19 9.18 12.75
N GLN A 44 42.18 10.39 12.16
CA GLN A 44 41.26 11.46 12.51
C GLN A 44 39.80 11.06 12.28
N ARG A 45 39.48 10.45 11.12
CA ARG A 45 38.11 10.04 10.80
C ARG A 45 37.65 8.86 11.64
N VAL A 46 38.51 7.87 11.86
CA VAL A 46 38.18 6.71 12.72
C VAL A 46 37.97 7.15 14.17
N SER A 47 38.81 8.03 14.71
CA SER A 47 38.61 8.56 16.07
C SER A 47 37.29 9.32 16.17
N HIS A 48 36.97 10.18 15.19
CA HIS A 48 35.69 10.88 15.13
C HIS A 48 34.51 9.89 15.05
N PHE A 49 34.54 8.91 14.16
CA PHE A 49 33.44 7.95 14.04
C PHE A 49 33.22 7.17 15.34
N ARG A 50 34.28 6.82 16.07
CA ARG A 50 34.18 6.13 17.37
C ARG A 50 33.63 7.02 18.50
N THR A 51 33.72 8.35 18.40
CA THR A 51 33.17 9.26 19.41
C THR A 51 31.71 9.64 19.14
N LEU A 52 31.19 9.43 17.92
CA LEU A 52 29.80 9.73 17.59
C LEU A 52 28.82 8.78 18.29
N PRO A 53 27.66 9.27 18.74
CA PRO A 53 26.61 8.45 19.35
C PRO A 53 26.21 7.24 18.49
N LEU A 54 25.81 6.17 19.15
CA LEU A 54 25.21 4.99 18.52
C LEU A 54 23.70 5.22 18.37
N THR A 55 23.21 5.30 17.14
CA THR A 55 21.78 5.44 16.83
C THR A 55 21.23 4.14 16.23
N LYS A 56 19.93 3.88 16.42
CA LYS A 56 19.25 2.68 15.89
C LYS A 56 18.78 2.92 14.46
N ASN A 57 18.64 1.83 13.69
CA ASN A 57 18.12 1.83 12.32
C ASN A 57 18.94 2.66 11.32
N ASP A 58 20.24 2.88 11.61
CA ASP A 58 21.14 3.59 10.72
C ASP A 58 21.28 2.88 9.36
N ILE A 59 21.44 3.67 8.29
CA ILE A 59 21.80 3.22 6.94
C ILE A 59 23.20 3.74 6.66
N VAL A 60 24.20 2.86 6.52
CA VAL A 60 25.61 3.28 6.54
C VAL A 60 26.24 3.13 5.16
N PHE A 61 26.77 4.22 4.61
CA PHE A 61 27.58 4.22 3.39
C PHE A 61 29.07 4.14 3.74
N VAL A 62 29.73 3.06 3.34
CA VAL A 62 31.13 2.74 3.67
C VAL A 62 31.96 2.75 2.39
N GLY A 63 33.10 3.44 2.41
CA GLY A 63 33.98 3.47 1.25
C GLY A 63 35.15 4.43 1.40
N ASN A 64 35.62 4.92 0.26
CA ASN A 64 36.81 5.78 0.17
C ASN A 64 36.47 7.27 -0.05
N SER A 65 37.32 8.02 -0.75
CA SER A 65 37.12 9.42 -1.12
C SER A 65 35.83 9.67 -1.89
N ILE A 66 35.41 8.75 -2.76
CA ILE A 66 34.19 8.88 -3.56
C ILE A 66 32.96 8.82 -2.64
N THR A 67 32.93 7.90 -1.68
CA THR A 67 31.86 7.84 -0.66
C THR A 67 31.94 9.00 0.34
N ASN A 68 33.16 9.41 0.71
CA ASN A 68 33.38 10.53 1.64
C ASN A 68 32.90 11.87 1.07
N GLY A 69 32.94 12.06 -0.25
CA GLY A 69 32.63 13.32 -0.91
C GLY A 69 31.15 13.71 -0.99
N ALA A 70 30.22 12.84 -0.57
CA ALA A 70 28.78 13.12 -0.63
C ALA A 70 28.16 13.44 0.74
N GLU A 71 27.23 14.40 0.71
CA GLU A 71 26.35 14.72 1.84
C GLU A 71 25.12 13.79 1.84
N TRP A 72 25.34 12.51 2.12
CA TRP A 72 24.32 11.45 1.95
C TRP A 72 23.00 11.71 2.71
N ALA A 73 23.06 12.24 3.94
CA ALA A 73 21.85 12.49 4.72
C ALA A 73 20.98 13.60 4.09
N GLU A 74 21.61 14.67 3.59
CA GLU A 74 20.93 15.76 2.90
C GLU A 74 20.41 15.30 1.53
N LEU A 75 21.23 14.56 0.78
CA LEU A 75 20.88 14.05 -0.55
C LEU A 75 19.62 13.18 -0.55
N PHE A 76 19.38 12.43 0.53
CA PHE A 76 18.21 11.58 0.72
C PHE A 76 17.12 12.21 1.62
N ALA A 77 17.39 13.38 2.21
CA ALA A 77 16.57 13.98 3.26
C ALA A 77 16.24 12.99 4.41
N ASP A 78 17.23 12.19 4.84
CA ASP A 78 17.06 11.16 5.86
C ASP A 78 18.28 11.11 6.81
N ASN A 79 18.04 11.54 8.06
CA ASN A 79 19.07 11.60 9.10
C ASN A 79 19.56 10.23 9.58
N ARG A 80 18.89 9.12 9.22
CA ARG A 80 19.37 7.75 9.49
C ARG A 80 20.57 7.40 8.61
N ILE A 81 20.78 8.10 7.49
CA ILE A 81 21.88 7.82 6.58
C ILE A 81 23.19 8.39 7.13
N LYS A 82 24.19 7.53 7.31
CA LYS A 82 25.50 7.89 7.88
C LYS A 82 26.61 7.70 6.85
N ASN A 83 27.40 8.75 6.64
CA ASN A 83 28.62 8.67 5.85
C ASN A 83 29.77 8.07 6.70
N ARG A 84 30.33 6.96 6.24
CA ARG A 84 31.53 6.31 6.79
C ARG A 84 32.61 6.12 5.72
N GLY A 85 32.63 6.98 4.70
CA GLY A 85 33.72 7.14 3.77
C GLY A 85 34.95 7.77 4.42
N ILE A 86 36.15 7.37 3.98
CA ILE A 86 37.42 8.01 4.35
C ILE A 86 38.25 8.21 3.07
N SER A 87 38.78 9.41 2.86
CA SER A 87 39.63 9.67 1.69
C SER A 87 40.88 8.77 1.69
N SER A 88 41.25 8.27 0.50
CA SER A 88 42.36 7.33 0.29
C SER A 88 42.23 5.95 0.97
N ASP A 89 41.07 5.60 1.53
CA ASP A 89 40.85 4.27 2.14
C ASP A 89 41.03 3.15 1.10
N VAL A 90 41.58 2.03 1.58
CA VAL A 90 41.71 0.76 0.86
C VAL A 90 40.87 -0.31 1.55
N SER A 91 40.59 -1.42 0.87
CA SER A 91 39.79 -2.53 1.42
C SER A 91 40.33 -3.05 2.77
N ALA A 92 41.64 -3.10 2.92
CA ALA A 92 42.31 -3.49 4.16
C ALA A 92 42.07 -2.50 5.32
N ALA A 93 41.96 -1.20 5.03
CA ALA A 93 41.73 -0.15 6.02
C ALA A 93 40.28 -0.13 6.52
N VAL A 94 39.32 -0.41 5.63
CA VAL A 94 37.92 -0.64 6.01
C VAL A 94 37.82 -1.87 6.92
N LEU A 95 38.49 -2.97 6.57
CA LEU A 95 38.54 -4.16 7.43
C LEU A 95 39.15 -3.88 8.81
N ASN A 96 40.14 -2.97 8.90
CA ASN A 96 40.72 -2.56 10.17
C ASN A 96 39.80 -1.69 11.06
N ARG A 97 38.71 -1.13 10.54
CA ARG A 97 37.75 -0.33 11.32
C ARG A 97 36.33 -0.87 11.32
N ILE A 98 36.13 -2.08 10.80
CA ILE A 98 34.78 -2.64 10.58
C ILE A 98 34.01 -2.87 11.88
N ASP A 99 34.71 -3.06 12.99
CA ASP A 99 34.17 -3.13 14.36
C ASP A 99 33.35 -1.89 14.73
N GLU A 100 33.79 -0.70 14.31
CA GLU A 100 33.08 0.55 14.57
C GLU A 100 31.72 0.62 13.88
N ILE A 101 31.58 -0.06 12.74
CA ILE A 101 30.32 -0.15 12.00
C ILE A 101 29.45 -1.27 12.58
N ALA A 102 30.06 -2.43 12.87
CA ALA A 102 29.36 -3.61 13.37
C ALA A 102 28.66 -3.36 14.72
N ILE A 103 29.34 -2.68 15.66
CA ILE A 103 28.79 -2.40 16.99
C ILE A 103 27.52 -1.53 16.95
N ARG A 104 27.32 -0.76 15.87
CA ARG A 104 26.12 0.08 15.66
C ARG A 104 24.89 -0.72 15.28
N LYS A 105 25.04 -1.96 14.83
CA LYS A 105 23.97 -2.81 14.28
C LYS A 105 23.07 -2.07 13.29
N PRO A 106 23.63 -1.51 12.20
CA PRO A 106 22.84 -0.72 11.25
C PRO A 106 21.79 -1.57 10.57
N ALA A 107 20.67 -0.97 10.14
CA ALA A 107 19.67 -1.67 9.35
C ALA A 107 20.23 -2.09 7.98
N LYS A 108 21.08 -1.22 7.38
CA LYS A 108 21.66 -1.44 6.04
C LYS A 108 23.10 -0.94 5.96
N VAL A 109 23.93 -1.62 5.19
CA VAL A 109 25.30 -1.17 4.84
C VAL A 109 25.49 -1.20 3.33
N PHE A 110 25.93 -0.07 2.77
CA PHE A 110 26.29 0.10 1.37
C PHE A 110 27.81 0.25 1.25
N LEU A 111 28.48 -0.74 0.67
CA LEU A 111 29.95 -0.81 0.57
C LEU A 111 30.41 -0.55 -0.87
N LEU A 112 31.26 0.46 -1.08
CA LEU A 112 32.02 0.66 -2.33
C LEU A 112 33.49 0.90 -1.99
N ILE A 113 34.37 -0.05 -2.33
CA ILE A 113 35.81 0.04 -2.04
C ILE A 113 36.64 -0.75 -3.05
N GLY A 114 37.91 -0.37 -3.27
CA GLY A 114 38.87 -1.13 -4.08
C GLY A 114 39.65 -0.32 -5.10
N VAL A 115 39.17 0.85 -5.54
CA VAL A 115 39.88 1.65 -6.58
C VAL A 115 41.26 2.12 -6.12
N ASN A 116 41.42 2.44 -4.84
CA ASN A 116 42.72 2.82 -4.25
C ASN A 116 43.65 1.62 -4.07
N ASP A 117 43.11 0.43 -3.86
CA ASP A 117 43.90 -0.80 -3.81
C ASP A 117 44.48 -1.10 -5.20
N LEU A 118 43.66 -0.94 -6.25
CA LEU A 118 44.06 -1.14 -7.64
C LEU A 118 45.15 -0.14 -8.07
N SER A 119 45.04 1.12 -7.66
CA SER A 119 46.08 2.12 -7.96
C SER A 119 47.41 1.87 -7.23
N ARG A 120 47.39 1.08 -6.16
CA ARG A 120 48.57 0.55 -5.46
C ARG A 120 49.02 -0.83 -5.98
N ASN A 121 48.49 -1.27 -7.13
CA ASN A 121 48.79 -2.56 -7.77
C ASN A 121 48.45 -3.80 -6.91
N ILE A 122 47.50 -3.67 -5.97
CA ILE A 122 46.98 -4.83 -5.24
C ILE A 122 46.10 -5.67 -6.19
N SER A 123 46.26 -7.00 -6.15
CA SER A 123 45.51 -7.90 -7.03
C SER A 123 44.01 -7.90 -6.72
N THR A 124 43.18 -8.09 -7.76
CA THR A 124 41.72 -8.20 -7.63
C THR A 124 41.31 -9.26 -6.61
N ASP A 125 42.05 -10.38 -6.55
CA ASP A 125 41.77 -11.49 -5.65
C ASP A 125 42.02 -11.10 -4.18
N SER A 126 43.06 -10.31 -3.91
CA SER A 126 43.36 -9.82 -2.57
C SER A 126 42.30 -8.81 -2.10
N ILE A 127 41.86 -7.93 -3.00
CA ILE A 127 40.80 -6.95 -2.72
C ILE A 127 39.49 -7.66 -2.43
N PHE A 128 39.12 -8.63 -3.28
CA PHE A 128 37.94 -9.47 -3.07
C PHE A 128 37.98 -10.19 -1.71
N LYS A 129 39.11 -10.82 -1.36
CA LYS A 129 39.28 -11.47 -0.05
C LYS A 129 39.03 -10.53 1.12
N ASN A 130 39.46 -9.27 1.02
CA ASN A 130 39.20 -8.27 2.06
C ASN A 130 37.72 -7.89 2.12
N ILE A 131 37.06 -7.65 0.98
CA ILE A 131 35.62 -7.35 0.92
C ILE A 131 34.79 -8.53 1.46
N ALA A 132 35.14 -9.76 1.09
CA ALA A 132 34.52 -10.97 1.61
C ALA A 132 34.64 -11.05 3.15
N LYS A 133 35.82 -10.74 3.72
CA LYS A 133 36.00 -10.68 5.18
C LYS A 133 35.16 -9.58 5.83
N ILE A 134 35.06 -8.40 5.21
CA ILE A 134 34.23 -7.29 5.71
C ILE A 134 32.76 -7.72 5.82
N VAL A 135 32.21 -8.25 4.73
CA VAL A 135 30.80 -8.69 4.67
C VAL A 135 30.55 -9.81 5.68
N SER A 136 31.42 -10.82 5.73
CA SER A 136 31.25 -11.94 6.65
C SER A 136 31.36 -11.51 8.13
N TYR A 137 32.24 -10.55 8.45
CA TYR A 137 32.33 -9.97 9.79
C TYR A 137 31.05 -9.22 10.18
N LEU A 138 30.52 -8.36 9.29
CA LEU A 138 29.26 -7.66 9.53
C LEU A 138 28.09 -8.63 9.74
N LYS A 139 28.00 -9.69 8.94
CA LYS A 139 26.97 -10.72 9.09
C LYS A 139 27.08 -11.50 10.40
N GLN A 140 28.31 -11.70 10.90
CA GLN A 140 28.55 -12.37 12.18
C GLN A 140 28.13 -11.48 13.36
N GLU A 141 28.54 -10.21 13.37
CA GLU A 141 28.36 -9.30 14.51
C GLU A 141 27.01 -8.56 14.48
N SER A 142 26.40 -8.42 13.31
CA SER A 142 25.10 -7.77 13.09
C SER A 142 24.26 -8.54 12.05
N PRO A 143 23.72 -9.71 12.42
CA PRO A 143 23.06 -10.63 11.49
C PRO A 143 21.82 -10.05 10.80
N SER A 144 21.13 -9.10 11.45
CA SER A 144 19.94 -8.42 10.91
C SER A 144 20.28 -7.32 9.89
N THR A 145 21.56 -6.95 9.72
CA THR A 145 21.97 -5.91 8.76
C THR A 145 21.88 -6.41 7.34
N LYS A 146 21.12 -5.71 6.47
CA LYS A 146 21.13 -5.95 5.02
C LYS A 146 22.41 -5.38 4.39
N LEU A 147 23.13 -6.21 3.64
CA LEU A 147 24.43 -5.86 3.05
C LEU A 147 24.33 -5.64 1.54
N PHE A 148 24.78 -4.48 1.08
CA PHE A 148 24.81 -4.09 -0.33
C PHE A 148 26.25 -3.80 -0.75
N VAL A 149 26.80 -4.60 -1.66
CA VAL A 149 28.13 -4.36 -2.24
C VAL A 149 27.96 -3.76 -3.63
N GLN A 150 28.55 -2.60 -3.82
CA GLN A 150 28.39 -1.81 -5.04
C GLN A 150 29.61 -2.05 -5.93
N SER A 151 29.37 -2.14 -7.24
CA SER A 151 30.44 -2.15 -8.23
C SER A 151 31.34 -0.92 -8.07
N ILE A 152 32.65 -1.09 -8.21
CA ILE A 152 33.57 0.03 -8.34
C ILE A 152 33.20 0.80 -9.62
N LEU A 153 33.16 2.13 -9.54
CA LEU A 153 32.83 3.00 -10.66
C LEU A 153 33.89 2.93 -11.77
N PRO A 154 33.54 3.19 -13.04
CA PRO A 154 34.52 3.35 -14.11
C PRO A 154 35.41 4.58 -13.84
N VAL A 155 36.47 4.70 -14.62
CA VAL A 155 37.43 5.82 -14.56
C VAL A 155 37.65 6.39 -15.96
N ASN A 156 38.13 7.63 -16.04
CA ASN A 156 38.39 8.32 -17.31
C ASN A 156 39.76 9.01 -17.31
N ASP A 157 40.63 8.64 -18.26
CA ASP A 157 41.98 9.17 -18.41
C ASP A 157 42.04 10.50 -19.19
N PHE A 158 40.92 10.97 -19.74
CA PHE A 158 40.81 12.22 -20.49
C PHE A 158 41.39 13.44 -19.75
N TYR A 159 41.22 13.50 -18.43
CA TYR A 159 41.64 14.63 -17.61
C TYR A 159 43.13 14.61 -17.24
N LYS A 160 43.86 13.52 -17.55
CA LYS A 160 45.28 13.32 -17.19
C LYS A 160 45.58 13.54 -15.70
N LYS A 161 44.62 13.18 -14.84
CA LYS A 161 44.74 13.18 -13.37
C LYS A 161 44.60 11.77 -12.85
N PHE A 162 45.20 11.51 -11.68
CA PHE A 162 45.14 10.20 -11.00
C PHE A 162 45.50 9.02 -11.93
N GLU A 163 46.57 9.13 -12.71
CA GLU A 163 46.92 8.14 -13.75
C GLU A 163 47.03 6.70 -13.21
N SER A 164 47.54 6.53 -11.99
CA SER A 164 47.60 5.22 -11.32
C SER A 164 46.21 4.62 -11.05
N HIS A 165 45.16 5.43 -10.96
CA HIS A 165 43.77 5.00 -10.86
C HIS A 165 43.12 4.89 -12.25
N THR A 166 43.25 5.93 -13.09
CA THR A 166 42.52 6.03 -14.37
C THR A 166 43.01 5.04 -15.43
N SER A 167 44.19 4.44 -15.22
CA SER A 167 44.71 3.30 -15.99
C SER A 167 44.12 1.93 -15.61
N LYS A 168 43.28 1.83 -14.57
CA LYS A 168 42.83 0.55 -13.98
C LYS A 168 41.48 0.02 -14.47
N GLY A 169 40.96 0.52 -15.60
CA GLY A 169 39.63 0.17 -16.11
C GLY A 169 39.38 -1.34 -16.27
N GLU A 170 40.34 -2.09 -16.81
CA GLU A 170 40.20 -3.54 -16.98
C GLU A 170 40.22 -4.32 -15.65
N GLN A 171 41.04 -3.88 -14.70
CA GLN A 171 41.09 -4.48 -13.37
C GLN A 171 39.80 -4.17 -12.58
N ILE A 172 39.21 -2.99 -12.76
CA ILE A 172 37.91 -2.62 -12.20
C ILE A 172 36.82 -3.58 -12.72
N LYS A 173 36.74 -3.77 -14.05
CA LYS A 173 35.79 -4.72 -14.66
C LYS A 173 35.96 -6.14 -14.11
N ARG A 174 37.22 -6.62 -14.01
CA ARG A 174 37.52 -7.94 -13.45
C ARG A 174 37.06 -8.08 -12.00
N LEU A 175 37.35 -7.09 -11.15
CA LEU A 175 36.93 -7.11 -9.74
C LEU A 175 35.40 -7.05 -9.61
N ASN A 176 34.73 -6.21 -10.39
CA ASN A 176 33.26 -6.12 -10.42
C ASN A 176 32.62 -7.47 -10.78
N THR A 177 33.16 -8.18 -11.77
CA THR A 177 32.70 -9.53 -12.14
C THR A 177 32.84 -10.52 -10.97
N VAL A 178 33.99 -10.52 -10.28
CA VAL A 178 34.22 -11.41 -9.13
C VAL A 178 33.26 -11.09 -7.98
N LEU A 179 33.00 -9.81 -7.69
CA LEU A 179 32.02 -9.41 -6.67
C LEU A 179 30.62 -9.91 -7.05
N LYS A 180 30.16 -9.65 -8.27
CA LYS A 180 28.84 -10.11 -8.75
C LYS A 180 28.68 -11.63 -8.63
N GLN A 181 29.68 -12.41 -9.06
CA GLN A 181 29.64 -13.87 -9.04
C GLN A 181 29.59 -14.47 -7.63
N ASN A 182 30.05 -13.75 -6.61
CA ASN A 182 30.17 -14.25 -5.24
C ASN A 182 29.09 -13.70 -4.29
N SER A 183 28.13 -12.90 -4.78
CA SER A 183 27.11 -12.25 -3.95
C SER A 183 26.25 -13.26 -3.19
N THR A 184 25.83 -14.35 -3.84
CA THR A 184 25.03 -15.42 -3.24
C THR A 184 25.80 -16.17 -2.16
N VAL A 185 27.08 -16.49 -2.41
CA VAL A 185 27.95 -17.25 -1.48
C VAL A 185 28.17 -16.49 -0.18
N TYR A 186 28.38 -15.17 -0.29
CA TYR A 186 28.63 -14.31 0.87
C TYR A 186 27.37 -13.57 1.38
N HIS A 187 26.21 -13.85 0.78
CA HIS A 187 24.90 -13.33 1.16
C HIS A 187 24.81 -11.80 1.24
N TYR A 188 25.25 -11.12 0.20
CA TYR A 188 25.01 -9.70 0.00
C TYR A 188 24.29 -9.45 -1.31
N THR A 189 23.62 -8.31 -1.43
CA THR A 189 23.06 -7.84 -2.70
C THR A 189 24.13 -7.09 -3.48
N TYR A 190 24.44 -7.52 -4.70
CA TYR A 190 25.35 -6.79 -5.59
C TYR A 190 24.57 -5.72 -6.36
N ILE A 191 25.04 -4.47 -6.32
CA ILE A 191 24.46 -3.34 -7.06
C ILE A 191 25.45 -2.93 -8.16
N ASP A 192 25.03 -3.03 -9.42
CA ASP A 192 25.83 -2.61 -10.57
C ASP A 192 25.61 -1.11 -10.86
N LEU A 193 26.50 -0.29 -10.31
CA LEU A 193 26.59 1.11 -10.67
C LEU A 193 27.40 1.30 -11.95
N HIS A 194 28.45 0.50 -12.15
CA HIS A 194 29.47 0.71 -13.17
C HIS A 194 28.87 0.88 -14.56
N ALA A 195 27.92 0.03 -14.94
CA ALA A 195 27.25 0.11 -16.23
C ALA A 195 26.58 1.47 -16.49
N SER A 196 25.96 2.07 -15.48
CA SER A 196 25.23 3.34 -15.60
C SER A 196 26.14 4.57 -15.61
N PHE A 197 27.40 4.41 -15.18
CA PHE A 197 28.41 5.48 -15.17
C PHE A 197 29.35 5.41 -16.37
N CYS A 198 29.19 4.43 -17.26
CA CYS A 198 30.00 4.27 -18.46
C CYS A 198 29.48 5.11 -19.63
N ASP A 199 30.40 5.72 -20.37
CA ASP A 199 30.16 6.14 -21.74
C ASP A 199 30.20 4.93 -22.70
N GLU A 200 30.02 5.21 -24.00
CA GLU A 200 30.07 4.21 -25.08
C GLU A 200 31.39 3.44 -25.17
N ASN A 201 32.48 3.97 -24.61
CA ASN A 201 33.80 3.34 -24.56
C ASN A 201 34.07 2.61 -23.23
N GLY A 202 33.09 2.59 -22.32
CA GLY A 202 33.23 2.00 -20.99
C GLY A 202 34.08 2.82 -20.02
N LYS A 203 34.27 4.12 -20.28
CA LYS A 203 34.97 5.07 -19.40
C LYS A 203 33.95 5.86 -18.59
N LEU A 204 34.37 6.48 -17.48
CA LEU A 204 33.48 7.33 -16.69
C LEU A 204 32.97 8.51 -17.52
N VAL A 205 31.64 8.68 -17.59
CA VAL A 205 30.98 9.79 -18.32
C VAL A 205 31.58 11.13 -17.90
N LYS A 206 32.06 11.91 -18.87
CA LYS A 206 32.84 13.14 -18.63
C LYS A 206 32.04 14.17 -17.85
N GLU A 207 30.75 14.25 -18.10
CA GLU A 207 29.82 15.19 -17.48
C GLU A 207 29.59 14.89 -16.00
N LEU A 208 29.89 13.67 -15.53
CA LEU A 208 29.70 13.25 -14.14
C LEU A 208 30.96 13.44 -13.27
N THR A 209 32.09 13.83 -13.86
CA THR A 209 33.38 13.98 -13.17
C THR A 209 34.12 15.25 -13.58
N ASN A 210 35.11 15.68 -12.81
CA ASN A 210 36.00 16.80 -13.11
C ASN A 210 37.49 16.41 -13.15
N ASP A 211 37.80 15.15 -12.86
CA ASP A 211 39.17 14.63 -12.81
C ASP A 211 39.32 13.18 -13.30
N GLY A 212 38.22 12.54 -13.70
CA GLY A 212 38.22 11.17 -14.20
C GLY A 212 38.08 10.09 -13.13
N LEU A 213 37.94 10.47 -11.85
CA LEU A 213 37.84 9.55 -10.71
C LEU A 213 36.71 9.95 -9.74
N HIS A 214 36.62 11.22 -9.35
CA HIS A 214 35.64 11.73 -8.39
C HIS A 214 34.40 12.26 -9.09
N LEU A 215 33.26 12.15 -8.43
CA LEU A 215 31.97 12.56 -8.97
C LEU A 215 31.69 14.05 -8.69
N LYS A 216 31.01 14.70 -9.65
CA LYS A 216 30.31 15.97 -9.43
C LYS A 216 28.91 15.71 -8.85
N GLY A 217 28.18 16.78 -8.53
CA GLY A 217 26.80 16.72 -8.01
C GLY A 217 25.88 15.81 -8.83
N ASP A 218 25.86 15.95 -10.17
CA ASP A 218 25.02 15.12 -11.05
C ASP A 218 25.38 13.62 -10.98
N GLY A 219 26.66 13.30 -10.78
CA GLY A 219 27.11 11.93 -10.55
C GLY A 219 26.58 11.35 -9.25
N TYR A 220 26.53 12.15 -8.19
CA TYR A 220 25.93 11.73 -6.91
C TYR A 220 24.40 11.62 -6.98
N LEU A 221 23.72 12.46 -7.77
CA LEU A 221 22.28 12.31 -8.03
C LEU A 221 22.00 10.99 -8.77
N LEU A 222 22.81 10.64 -9.77
CA LEU A 222 22.67 9.35 -10.47
C LEU A 222 22.92 8.18 -9.52
N TRP A 223 23.93 8.29 -8.65
CA TRP A 223 24.17 7.27 -7.62
C TRP A 223 22.96 7.13 -6.70
N LYS A 224 22.42 8.25 -6.17
CA LYS A 224 21.20 8.27 -5.35
C LYS A 224 20.08 7.51 -6.05
N HIS A 225 19.80 7.83 -7.32
CA HIS A 225 18.74 7.18 -8.09
C HIS A 225 18.90 5.66 -8.14
N LEU A 226 20.10 5.17 -8.47
CA LEU A 226 20.38 3.74 -8.61
C LEU A 226 20.28 2.97 -7.29
N VAL A 227 20.56 3.61 -6.15
CA VAL A 227 20.49 2.96 -4.83
C VAL A 227 19.19 3.23 -4.08
N TYR A 228 18.37 4.18 -4.55
CA TYR A 228 17.11 4.59 -3.93
C TYR A 228 16.18 3.41 -3.54
N PRO A 229 15.88 2.44 -4.43
CA PRO A 229 15.01 1.33 -4.06
C PRO A 229 15.59 0.46 -2.93
N TYR A 230 16.91 0.29 -2.87
CA TYR A 230 17.55 -0.47 -1.81
C TYR A 230 17.58 0.29 -0.48
N VAL A 231 17.73 1.61 -0.52
CA VAL A 231 17.70 2.48 0.68
C VAL A 231 16.33 2.44 1.35
N PHE A 232 15.23 2.41 0.58
CA PHE A 232 13.86 2.45 1.11
C PHE A 232 13.09 1.12 1.05
N ASP A 233 13.74 0.02 0.64
CA ASP A 233 13.10 -1.30 0.44
C ASP A 233 11.88 -1.21 -0.50
N LEU A 234 12.11 -0.61 -1.67
CA LEU A 234 11.11 -0.45 -2.74
C LEU A 234 11.40 -1.39 -3.91
N GLU A 235 10.44 -1.55 -4.81
CA GLU A 235 10.65 -2.22 -6.08
C GLU A 235 11.73 -1.53 -6.92
N SER A 236 12.40 -2.28 -7.80
CA SER A 236 13.54 -1.74 -8.58
C SER A 236 13.14 -0.54 -9.43
N LYS A 237 11.99 -0.63 -10.12
CA LYS A 237 11.37 0.45 -10.88
C LYS A 237 10.25 1.12 -10.09
N PRO A 238 9.88 2.38 -10.40
CA PRO A 238 8.75 3.04 -9.76
C PRO A 238 7.47 2.19 -9.85
N SER A 239 6.89 1.89 -8.69
CA SER A 239 5.64 1.16 -8.57
C SER A 239 4.47 2.04 -8.98
N LEU A 240 3.96 1.91 -10.21
CA LEU A 240 2.82 2.69 -10.68
C LEU A 240 1.49 2.10 -10.19
N LEU A 241 0.62 2.95 -9.64
CA LEU A 241 -0.73 2.59 -9.22
C LEU A 241 -1.71 3.72 -9.59
N PRO A 242 -2.80 3.44 -10.34
CA PRO A 242 -3.08 2.19 -11.02
C PRO A 242 -1.98 1.78 -12.02
N LYS A 243 -1.83 0.47 -12.24
CA LYS A 243 -0.92 -0.07 -13.25
C LYS A 243 -1.39 0.37 -14.65
N PRO A 244 -0.51 0.98 -15.49
CA PRO A 244 -0.89 1.36 -16.83
C PRO A 244 -1.35 0.18 -17.70
N GLN A 245 -2.23 0.45 -18.66
CA GLN A 245 -2.68 -0.53 -19.64
C GLN A 245 -1.52 -1.10 -20.47
N GLN A 246 -0.60 -0.22 -20.88
CA GLN A 246 0.64 -0.56 -21.58
C GLN A 246 1.80 0.23 -21.00
N LEU A 247 2.87 -0.48 -20.63
CA LEU A 247 4.11 0.09 -20.09
C LEU A 247 5.29 -0.70 -20.65
N LYS A 248 6.21 0.01 -21.29
CA LYS A 248 7.51 -0.53 -21.71
C LYS A 248 8.62 0.30 -21.08
N TRP A 249 9.45 -0.32 -20.25
CA TRP A 249 10.69 0.29 -19.78
C TRP A 249 11.74 0.27 -20.89
N ASN A 250 12.42 1.40 -21.06
CA ASN A 250 13.53 1.57 -21.99
C ASN A 250 14.83 1.81 -21.21
N THR A 251 15.97 1.80 -21.91
CA THR A 251 17.28 2.09 -21.31
C THR A 251 17.49 3.60 -21.14
N GLY A 252 18.08 4.00 -20.02
CA GLY A 252 18.39 5.39 -19.70
C GLY A 252 17.38 6.02 -18.73
N ALA A 253 17.62 7.27 -18.37
CA ALA A 253 16.76 8.04 -17.49
C ALA A 253 16.87 9.54 -17.79
N PHE A 254 15.76 10.25 -17.65
CA PHE A 254 15.69 11.70 -17.72
C PHE A 254 16.16 12.31 -16.40
N SER A 255 17.09 13.26 -16.44
CA SER A 255 17.55 13.98 -15.23
C SER A 255 16.67 15.18 -14.95
N LEU A 256 16.09 15.24 -13.75
CA LEU A 256 15.35 16.39 -13.23
C LEU A 256 16.36 17.39 -12.65
N THR A 257 16.45 18.58 -13.25
CA THR A 257 17.38 19.63 -12.81
C THR A 257 16.64 20.95 -12.61
N ALA A 258 17.29 21.91 -11.96
CA ALA A 258 16.76 23.27 -11.82
C ALA A 258 16.58 24.01 -13.17
N GLU A 259 17.08 23.42 -14.26
CA GLU A 259 16.99 23.96 -15.62
C GLU A 259 15.93 23.25 -16.46
N THR A 260 15.27 22.21 -15.93
CA THR A 260 14.19 21.52 -16.63
C THR A 260 13.06 22.50 -16.93
N ALA A 261 12.76 22.66 -18.23
CA ALA A 261 11.65 23.47 -18.71
C ALA A 261 10.37 22.63 -18.79
N ILE A 262 9.24 23.23 -18.40
CA ILE A 262 7.91 22.70 -18.71
C ILE A 262 7.36 23.51 -19.89
N LEU A 263 7.05 22.81 -20.98
CA LEU A 263 6.47 23.35 -22.20
C LEU A 263 5.02 22.94 -22.30
N PHE A 264 4.21 23.81 -22.90
CA PHE A 264 2.87 23.48 -23.34
C PHE A 264 2.57 24.16 -24.68
N ASP A 265 2.03 23.39 -25.62
CA ASP A 265 1.84 23.87 -27.00
C ASP A 265 0.53 24.66 -27.18
N ASP A 266 -0.41 24.51 -26.25
CA ASP A 266 -1.75 25.09 -26.28
C ASP A 266 -2.05 25.86 -24.97
N PRO A 267 -2.46 27.14 -25.02
CA PRO A 267 -2.82 27.91 -23.82
C PRO A 267 -3.87 27.25 -22.91
N VAL A 268 -4.73 26.39 -23.44
CA VAL A 268 -5.72 25.63 -22.64
C VAL A 268 -5.03 24.73 -21.60
N LEU A 269 -3.79 24.31 -21.85
CA LEU A 269 -3.00 23.47 -20.94
C LEU A 269 -2.22 24.26 -19.89
N GLU A 270 -2.37 25.59 -19.82
CA GLU A 270 -1.68 26.42 -18.81
C GLU A 270 -1.99 25.95 -17.38
N LYS A 271 -3.24 25.57 -17.13
CA LYS A 271 -3.66 25.02 -15.83
C LYS A 271 -2.92 23.73 -15.49
N GLU A 272 -2.86 22.78 -16.42
CA GLU A 272 -2.17 21.50 -16.21
C GLU A 272 -0.65 21.69 -16.07
N ALA A 273 -0.07 22.62 -16.83
CA ALA A 273 1.33 22.99 -16.70
C ALA A 273 1.64 23.59 -15.32
N LEU A 274 0.75 24.44 -14.78
CA LEU A 274 0.88 24.99 -13.44
C LEU A 274 0.76 23.90 -12.36
N ILE A 275 -0.17 22.96 -12.50
CA ILE A 275 -0.31 21.81 -11.58
C ILE A 275 1.00 21.00 -11.55
N LEU A 276 1.57 20.67 -12.71
CA LEU A 276 2.85 19.95 -12.78
C LEU A 276 3.97 20.78 -12.13
N LYS A 277 4.05 22.08 -12.43
CA LYS A 277 5.04 22.98 -11.86
C LYS A 277 4.97 22.99 -10.34
N GLU A 278 3.79 23.22 -9.76
CA GLU A 278 3.57 23.28 -8.31
C GLU A 278 3.93 21.94 -7.65
N ALA A 279 3.53 20.81 -8.24
CA ALA A 279 3.88 19.49 -7.72
C ALA A 279 5.40 19.23 -7.75
N MET A 280 6.11 19.70 -8.79
CA MET A 280 7.58 19.62 -8.86
C MET A 280 8.25 20.54 -7.84
N GLU A 281 7.72 21.75 -7.61
CA GLU A 281 8.24 22.68 -6.60
C GLU A 281 8.04 22.18 -5.17
N GLN A 282 6.90 21.55 -4.87
CA GLN A 282 6.66 20.88 -3.59
C GLN A 282 7.66 19.72 -3.35
N LYS A 283 8.17 19.11 -4.41
CA LYS A 283 9.25 18.12 -4.37
C LYS A 283 10.67 18.73 -4.29
N GLY A 284 10.77 20.06 -4.18
CA GLY A 284 12.03 20.80 -4.07
C GLY A 284 12.72 21.11 -5.40
N LEU A 285 12.07 20.85 -6.54
CA LEU A 285 12.61 21.15 -7.87
C LEU A 285 12.30 22.59 -8.26
N ARG A 286 13.27 23.27 -8.91
CA ARG A 286 13.04 24.61 -9.48
C ARG A 286 12.78 24.46 -10.96
N VAL A 287 11.56 24.74 -11.40
CA VAL A 287 11.16 24.59 -12.80
C VAL A 287 10.53 25.86 -13.33
N LYS A 288 10.65 26.09 -14.64
CA LYS A 288 10.07 27.25 -15.33
C LYS A 288 9.10 26.79 -16.40
N LEU A 289 7.96 27.48 -16.50
CA LEU A 289 7.09 27.40 -17.66
C LEU A 289 7.72 28.23 -18.79
N THR A 290 7.76 27.68 -19.99
CA THR A 290 8.23 28.40 -21.18
C THR A 290 7.62 27.81 -22.43
N ASN A 291 7.47 28.62 -23.47
CA ASN A 291 6.95 28.17 -24.77
C ASN A 291 8.10 27.91 -25.76
N LYS A 292 9.36 28.04 -25.31
CA LYS A 292 10.58 27.81 -26.11
C LYS A 292 11.65 27.15 -25.25
N THR A 293 12.40 26.22 -25.84
CA THR A 293 13.60 25.62 -25.23
C THR A 293 14.86 26.30 -25.75
N ALA A 294 15.86 26.44 -24.89
CA ALA A 294 17.22 26.73 -25.33
C ALA A 294 17.82 25.49 -26.01
N TYR A 295 18.84 25.68 -26.84
CA TYR A 295 19.57 24.58 -27.49
C TYR A 295 20.13 23.61 -26.42
N ASN A 296 19.90 22.30 -26.59
CA ASN A 296 20.26 21.22 -25.65
C ASN A 296 19.61 21.27 -24.26
N GLN A 297 18.59 22.12 -24.03
CA GLN A 297 17.86 22.13 -22.77
C GLN A 297 16.92 20.92 -22.68
N LYS A 298 17.00 20.18 -21.57
CA LYS A 298 16.05 19.10 -21.26
C LYS A 298 14.68 19.67 -20.87
N TYR A 299 13.62 19.04 -21.35
CA TYR A 299 12.27 19.57 -21.17
C TYR A 299 11.20 18.48 -20.94
N ILE A 300 10.10 18.91 -20.32
CA ILE A 300 8.85 18.17 -20.20
C ILE A 300 7.82 18.92 -21.05
N GLN A 301 7.19 18.26 -22.02
CA GLN A 301 6.21 18.88 -22.91
C GLN A 301 4.82 18.29 -22.67
N LEU A 302 3.84 19.16 -22.47
CA LEU A 302 2.42 18.85 -22.43
C LEU A 302 1.79 19.28 -23.76
N ARG A 303 1.07 18.38 -24.44
CA ARG A 303 0.45 18.72 -25.72
C ARG A 303 -0.82 17.94 -25.99
N PHE A 304 -1.73 18.54 -26.75
CA PHE A 304 -2.80 17.79 -27.36
C PHE A 304 -2.29 16.95 -28.53
N GLY A 305 -2.91 15.78 -28.71
CA GLY A 305 -2.66 14.90 -29.84
C GLY A 305 -3.61 13.71 -29.80
N ASN A 306 -3.70 12.98 -30.91
CA ASN A 306 -4.59 11.83 -30.99
C ASN A 306 -3.96 10.61 -30.30
N VAL A 307 -4.48 10.25 -29.13
CA VAL A 307 -4.16 9.00 -28.44
C VAL A 307 -5.32 8.04 -28.62
N SER A 308 -5.09 6.97 -29.38
CA SER A 308 -6.10 5.94 -29.61
C SER A 308 -6.21 5.02 -28.39
N ALA A 309 -7.43 4.83 -27.89
CA ALA A 309 -7.72 3.90 -26.80
C ALA A 309 -9.02 3.12 -27.08
N PRO A 310 -9.11 1.83 -26.70
CA PRO A 310 -10.33 1.02 -26.89
C PRO A 310 -11.56 1.54 -26.14
N LYS A 311 -11.35 2.26 -25.02
CA LYS A 311 -12.39 2.77 -24.12
C LYS A 311 -11.98 4.12 -23.55
N ASN A 312 -12.98 4.91 -23.14
CA ASN A 312 -12.79 6.14 -22.36
C ASN A 312 -11.69 7.05 -22.92
N GLN A 313 -11.68 7.22 -24.25
CA GLN A 313 -10.60 7.89 -24.99
C GLN A 313 -10.35 9.33 -24.54
N SER A 314 -11.36 10.01 -23.98
CA SER A 314 -11.22 11.36 -23.41
C SER A 314 -10.24 11.42 -22.25
N GLU A 315 -10.04 10.32 -21.52
CA GLU A 315 -9.14 10.23 -20.36
C GLU A 315 -7.78 9.59 -20.70
N ALA A 316 -7.58 9.17 -21.96
CA ALA A 316 -6.39 8.47 -22.41
C ALA A 316 -5.20 9.42 -22.61
N TYR A 317 -3.99 8.91 -22.36
CA TYR A 317 -2.74 9.62 -22.58
C TYR A 317 -1.61 8.70 -23.04
N HIS A 318 -0.61 9.31 -23.68
CA HIS A 318 0.67 8.70 -24.03
C HIS A 318 1.80 9.49 -23.38
N LEU A 319 2.67 8.81 -22.64
CA LEU A 319 3.82 9.38 -21.94
C LEU A 319 5.11 8.71 -22.42
N GLU A 320 5.96 9.49 -23.09
CA GLU A 320 7.28 9.08 -23.55
C GLU A 320 8.34 9.73 -22.65
N THR A 321 9.20 8.93 -22.03
CA THR A 321 10.36 9.39 -21.26
C THR A 321 11.64 8.86 -21.90
N THR A 322 12.57 9.76 -22.21
CA THR A 322 13.91 9.48 -22.74
C THR A 322 14.97 10.16 -21.89
N SER A 323 16.27 10.05 -22.23
CA SER A 323 17.33 10.78 -21.52
C SER A 323 17.25 12.30 -21.65
N ASP A 324 16.61 12.80 -22.73
CA ASP A 324 16.67 14.20 -23.14
C ASP A 324 15.34 14.94 -22.99
N LYS A 325 14.22 14.21 -23.03
CA LYS A 325 12.87 14.79 -22.98
C LYS A 325 11.85 13.85 -22.34
N ILE A 326 10.79 14.47 -21.81
CA ILE A 326 9.54 13.82 -21.44
C ILE A 326 8.42 14.46 -22.27
N ILE A 327 7.62 13.66 -22.98
CA ILE A 327 6.47 14.16 -23.75
C ILE A 327 5.21 13.47 -23.24
N LEU A 328 4.24 14.28 -22.81
CA LEU A 328 2.91 13.85 -22.41
C LEU A 328 1.89 14.35 -23.43
N THR A 329 1.27 13.41 -24.15
CA THR A 329 0.26 13.67 -25.19
C THR A 329 -1.09 13.13 -24.74
N ALA A 330 -2.18 13.88 -24.91
CA ALA A 330 -3.54 13.40 -24.65
C ALA A 330 -4.58 14.06 -25.55
N ASN A 331 -5.79 13.48 -25.57
CA ASN A 331 -6.92 14.02 -26.35
C ASN A 331 -7.61 15.21 -25.65
N THR A 332 -7.51 15.30 -24.32
CA THR A 332 -8.18 16.32 -23.49
C THR A 332 -7.29 16.72 -22.31
N SER A 333 -7.63 17.83 -21.65
CA SER A 333 -6.92 18.28 -20.44
C SER A 333 -7.03 17.26 -19.29
N GLN A 334 -8.13 16.49 -19.20
CA GLN A 334 -8.27 15.41 -18.22
C GLN A 334 -7.26 14.28 -18.50
N GLY A 335 -7.04 13.94 -19.77
CA GLY A 335 -6.01 12.96 -20.16
C GLY A 335 -4.60 13.45 -19.79
N ILE A 336 -4.30 14.74 -20.01
CA ILE A 336 -3.04 15.34 -19.54
C ILE A 336 -2.94 15.26 -18.01
N PHE A 337 -3.99 15.62 -17.29
CA PHE A 337 -4.01 15.53 -15.83
C PHE A 337 -3.73 14.11 -15.34
N ASN A 338 -4.36 13.09 -15.93
CA ASN A 338 -4.11 11.68 -15.62
C ASN A 338 -2.65 11.28 -15.89
N GLY A 339 -2.07 11.74 -17.00
CA GLY A 339 -0.66 11.50 -17.31
C GLY A 339 0.31 12.21 -16.37
N ILE A 340 -0.03 13.40 -15.88
CA ILE A 340 0.72 14.09 -14.82
C ILE A 340 0.78 13.23 -13.57
N GLN A 341 -0.34 12.61 -13.15
CA GLN A 341 -0.34 11.73 -11.97
C GLN A 341 0.63 10.55 -12.12
N THR A 342 0.69 9.95 -13.31
CA THR A 342 1.68 8.88 -13.61
C THR A 342 3.10 9.42 -13.60
N LEU A 343 3.34 10.58 -14.21
CA LEU A 343 4.66 11.21 -14.23
C LEU A 343 5.16 11.52 -12.81
N LEU A 344 4.30 12.03 -11.91
CA LEU A 344 4.65 12.32 -10.53
C LEU A 344 5.06 11.06 -9.74
N GLN A 345 4.49 9.89 -10.06
CA GLN A 345 4.91 8.62 -9.48
C GLN A 345 6.24 8.12 -10.06
N LEU A 346 6.51 8.39 -11.36
CA LEU A 346 7.81 8.11 -11.97
C LEU A 346 8.94 8.98 -11.38
N MET A 347 8.64 10.20 -10.94
CA MET A 347 9.55 11.09 -10.19
C MET A 347 9.76 10.62 -8.73
N ARG A 348 10.02 9.32 -8.55
CA ARG A 348 10.01 8.64 -7.24
C ARG A 348 11.05 9.18 -6.26
N ASP A 349 12.23 9.56 -6.75
CA ASP A 349 13.36 10.05 -5.95
C ASP A 349 13.65 11.54 -6.14
N ASN A 350 12.81 12.21 -6.93
CA ASN A 350 12.91 13.61 -7.32
C ASN A 350 14.25 13.98 -7.99
N THR A 351 14.94 13.03 -8.62
CA THR A 351 16.21 13.27 -9.33
C THR A 351 16.21 12.75 -10.75
N PHE A 352 15.66 11.56 -10.97
CA PHE A 352 15.59 10.96 -12.31
C PHE A 352 14.22 10.34 -12.56
N VAL A 353 13.86 10.25 -13.85
CA VAL A 353 12.69 9.53 -14.35
C VAL A 353 13.19 8.46 -15.31
N ASP A 354 12.97 7.19 -14.98
CA ASP A 354 13.36 6.06 -15.83
C ASP A 354 12.74 6.17 -17.23
N ALA A 355 13.54 5.92 -18.28
CA ALA A 355 13.05 5.94 -19.65
C ALA A 355 11.96 4.89 -19.85
N SER A 356 10.84 5.31 -20.44
CA SER A 356 9.64 4.49 -20.57
C SER A 356 8.74 4.98 -21.69
N ASP A 357 7.91 4.08 -22.21
CA ASP A 357 6.83 4.37 -23.14
C ASP A 357 5.53 3.82 -22.55
N ILE A 358 4.57 4.70 -22.29
CA ILE A 358 3.32 4.38 -21.59
C ILE A 358 2.15 4.87 -22.43
N THR A 359 1.24 3.97 -22.78
CA THR A 359 -0.09 4.31 -23.32
C THR A 359 -1.14 3.80 -22.35
N ASP A 360 -2.03 4.67 -21.89
CA ASP A 360 -2.89 4.35 -20.76
C ASP A 360 -4.28 4.99 -20.87
N TRP A 361 -5.27 4.28 -20.34
CA TRP A 361 -6.69 4.66 -20.34
C TRP A 361 -7.47 3.86 -19.27
N PRO A 362 -8.58 4.39 -18.74
CA PRO A 362 -9.38 3.65 -17.75
C PRO A 362 -10.29 2.61 -18.40
N ALA A 363 -10.48 1.48 -17.74
CA ALA A 363 -11.44 0.43 -18.12
C ALA A 363 -12.90 0.82 -17.80
N PHE A 364 -13.12 1.58 -16.72
CA PHE A 364 -14.44 2.06 -16.30
C PHE A 364 -14.52 3.58 -16.29
N ALA A 365 -15.63 4.13 -16.78
CA ALA A 365 -15.87 5.57 -16.86
C ALA A 365 -16.20 6.19 -15.49
N TRP A 366 -16.78 5.40 -14.59
CA TRP A 366 -17.17 5.83 -13.25
C TRP A 366 -16.29 5.15 -12.19
N ARG A 367 -15.47 5.94 -11.50
CA ARG A 367 -14.51 5.46 -10.50
C ARG A 367 -14.71 6.30 -9.23
N GLY A 368 -15.68 5.88 -8.44
CA GLY A 368 -16.19 6.65 -7.33
C GLY A 368 -15.64 6.28 -5.96
N PHE A 369 -15.58 7.29 -5.10
CA PHE A 369 -15.43 7.14 -3.65
C PHE A 369 -16.57 7.89 -2.97
N MET A 370 -17.23 7.23 -2.03
CA MET A 370 -18.32 7.78 -1.25
C MET A 370 -17.92 7.95 0.21
N VAL A 371 -18.19 9.14 0.75
CA VAL A 371 -18.05 9.45 2.17
C VAL A 371 -19.39 9.83 2.76
N ASP A 372 -19.73 9.17 3.86
CA ASP A 372 -20.84 9.54 4.72
C ASP A 372 -20.37 10.55 5.76
N VAL A 373 -20.96 11.74 5.68
CA VAL A 373 -20.77 12.82 6.66
C VAL A 373 -22.07 13.15 7.41
N GLY A 374 -23.14 12.40 7.12
CA GLY A 374 -24.44 12.48 7.77
C GLY A 374 -24.41 11.87 9.16
N ARG A 375 -23.83 10.66 9.33
CA ARG A 375 -23.67 10.04 10.65
C ARG A 375 -22.55 10.66 11.47
N ASN A 376 -21.37 10.89 10.90
CA ASN A 376 -20.23 11.55 11.56
C ASN A 376 -19.70 12.69 10.70
N TYR A 377 -19.68 13.91 11.24
CA TYR A 377 -19.17 15.06 10.50
C TYR A 377 -17.67 14.91 10.17
N GLN A 378 -17.27 15.39 8.99
CA GLN A 378 -15.87 15.55 8.61
C GLN A 378 -15.61 16.97 8.11
N SER A 379 -14.51 17.56 8.55
CA SER A 379 -14.07 18.89 8.16
C SER A 379 -13.76 18.96 6.66
N VAL A 380 -13.97 20.14 6.07
CA VAL A 380 -13.60 20.40 4.66
C VAL A 380 -12.13 20.07 4.39
N LYS A 381 -11.26 20.26 5.39
CA LYS A 381 -9.84 19.90 5.30
C LYS A 381 -9.65 18.40 5.10
N LEU A 382 -10.31 17.56 5.90
CA LEU A 382 -10.22 16.11 5.78
C LEU A 382 -10.84 15.60 4.46
N LEU A 383 -11.94 16.21 4.01
CA LEU A 383 -12.54 15.91 2.71
C LEU A 383 -11.59 16.23 1.55
N LYS A 384 -10.95 17.41 1.58
CA LYS A 384 -9.95 17.80 0.56
C LYS A 384 -8.76 16.84 0.51
N GLN A 385 -8.27 16.39 1.67
CA GLN A 385 -7.20 15.39 1.74
C GLN A 385 -7.60 14.09 1.04
N GLN A 386 -8.84 13.62 1.24
CA GLN A 386 -9.34 12.43 0.54
C GLN A 386 -9.45 12.66 -0.98
N ILE A 387 -9.92 13.84 -1.40
CA ILE A 387 -10.00 14.23 -2.82
C ILE A 387 -8.63 14.33 -3.48
N ASP A 388 -7.59 14.79 -2.76
CA ASP A 388 -6.22 14.82 -3.27
C ASP A 388 -5.69 13.39 -3.52
N VAL A 389 -5.99 12.44 -2.62
CA VAL A 389 -5.67 11.02 -2.84
C VAL A 389 -6.45 10.48 -4.04
N MET A 390 -7.76 10.73 -4.13
CA MET A 390 -8.57 10.32 -5.29
C MET A 390 -7.95 10.80 -6.61
N ALA A 391 -7.55 12.07 -6.67
CA ALA A 391 -6.95 12.67 -7.85
C ALA A 391 -5.61 12.00 -8.21
N ALA A 392 -4.73 11.78 -7.23
CA ALA A 392 -3.44 11.12 -7.43
C ALA A 392 -3.57 9.68 -7.98
N TYR A 393 -4.68 9.01 -7.67
CA TYR A 393 -4.99 7.64 -8.12
C TYR A 393 -6.08 7.57 -9.20
N LYS A 394 -6.37 8.71 -9.86
CA LYS A 394 -7.23 8.81 -11.05
C LYS A 394 -8.69 8.37 -10.83
N LEU A 395 -9.18 8.44 -9.60
CA LEU A 395 -10.62 8.38 -9.32
C LEU A 395 -11.26 9.70 -9.74
N ASN A 396 -12.51 9.65 -10.21
CA ASN A 396 -13.15 10.79 -10.87
C ASN A 396 -14.54 11.15 -10.35
N ILE A 397 -15.05 10.43 -9.35
CA ILE A 397 -16.35 10.73 -8.73
C ILE A 397 -16.20 10.79 -7.21
N PHE A 398 -16.61 11.91 -6.61
CA PHE A 398 -16.73 12.07 -5.17
C PHE A 398 -18.21 12.10 -4.78
N HIS A 399 -18.70 10.98 -4.26
CA HIS A 399 -20.08 10.83 -3.80
C HIS A 399 -20.17 11.30 -2.35
N PHE A 400 -20.87 12.40 -2.16
CA PHE A 400 -20.97 13.10 -0.89
C PHE A 400 -22.33 12.83 -0.27
N HIS A 401 -22.38 12.14 0.88
CA HIS A 401 -23.61 11.79 1.59
C HIS A 401 -23.78 12.62 2.88
N PRO A 402 -24.40 13.81 2.81
CA PRO A 402 -24.56 14.75 3.92
C PRO A 402 -25.91 14.74 4.65
N THR A 403 -26.87 13.90 4.26
CA THR A 403 -28.22 13.88 4.85
C THR A 403 -28.55 12.50 5.40
N GLU A 404 -28.91 12.44 6.68
CA GLU A 404 -29.14 11.16 7.38
C GLU A 404 -30.22 11.26 8.45
N ASP A 405 -30.59 10.11 9.02
CA ASP A 405 -31.42 10.04 10.22
C ASP A 405 -30.77 10.75 11.41
N ILE A 406 -29.43 10.75 11.49
CA ILE A 406 -28.64 11.35 12.57
C ILE A 406 -28.60 12.88 12.46
N ALA A 407 -28.33 13.41 11.27
CA ALA A 407 -28.22 14.84 11.03
C ALA A 407 -28.38 15.20 9.55
N TRP A 408 -28.83 16.44 9.32
CA TRP A 408 -28.82 17.08 8.00
C TRP A 408 -27.70 18.12 7.95
N ARG A 409 -26.75 17.97 7.03
CA ARG A 409 -25.52 18.78 7.00
C ARG A 409 -25.47 19.81 5.87
N LEU A 410 -26.52 19.99 5.08
CA LEU A 410 -26.54 20.97 3.99
C LEU A 410 -27.29 22.24 4.39
N GLN A 411 -26.61 23.39 4.32
CA GLN A 411 -27.28 24.67 4.54
C GLN A 411 -28.39 24.92 3.50
N SER A 412 -29.57 25.31 3.97
CA SER A 412 -30.68 25.85 3.17
C SER A 412 -31.03 27.24 3.68
N LYS A 413 -31.15 28.22 2.78
CA LYS A 413 -31.62 29.57 3.13
C LYS A 413 -33.13 29.59 3.33
N LEU A 414 -33.85 28.76 2.58
CA LEU A 414 -35.31 28.63 2.73
C LEU A 414 -35.70 27.90 4.02
N TYR A 415 -34.91 26.91 4.44
CA TYR A 415 -35.20 26.04 5.59
C TYR A 415 -34.00 25.98 6.55
N PRO A 416 -33.65 27.09 7.24
CA PRO A 416 -32.50 27.13 8.14
C PRO A 416 -32.61 26.19 9.34
N GLN A 417 -33.81 25.70 9.65
CA GLN A 417 -34.02 24.73 10.74
C GLN A 417 -33.35 23.38 10.45
N LEU A 418 -33.12 23.03 9.18
CA LEU A 418 -32.47 21.75 8.82
C LEU A 418 -31.08 21.61 9.43
N THR A 419 -30.35 22.72 9.60
CA THR A 419 -28.99 22.74 10.17
C THR A 419 -28.95 23.25 11.61
N ALA A 420 -30.09 23.38 12.29
CA ALA A 420 -30.10 23.87 13.66
C ALA A 420 -29.61 22.78 14.66
N PRO A 421 -28.72 23.11 15.63
CA PRO A 421 -28.12 22.13 16.54
C PRO A 421 -29.11 21.25 17.31
N GLU A 422 -30.31 21.76 17.62
CA GLU A 422 -31.35 21.07 18.37
C GLU A 422 -31.98 19.88 17.63
N TYR A 423 -31.88 19.82 16.30
CA TYR A 423 -32.45 18.73 15.48
C TYR A 423 -31.41 17.68 15.05
N MET A 424 -30.14 17.89 15.39
CA MET A 424 -29.04 16.95 15.13
C MET A 424 -28.79 16.06 16.36
N LEU A 425 -28.53 14.78 16.13
CA LEU A 425 -28.24 13.83 17.21
C LEU A 425 -26.74 13.72 17.53
N ARG A 426 -25.88 13.89 16.52
CA ARG A 426 -24.41 13.88 16.62
C ARG A 426 -23.83 15.17 16.04
N ASP A 427 -22.66 15.58 16.51
CA ASP A 427 -21.92 16.77 16.03
C ASP A 427 -22.82 18.01 15.87
N LYS A 428 -23.52 18.39 16.94
CA LYS A 428 -24.58 19.39 16.89
C LYS A 428 -24.05 20.75 16.43
N GLY A 429 -24.64 21.30 15.36
CA GLY A 429 -24.25 22.57 14.77
C GLY A 429 -23.14 22.48 13.72
N GLU A 430 -22.55 21.29 13.51
CA GLU A 430 -21.63 21.07 12.41
C GLU A 430 -22.41 20.82 11.11
N TYR A 431 -22.16 21.60 10.07
CA TYR A 431 -22.77 21.47 8.76
C TYR A 431 -21.93 22.21 7.71
N TYR A 432 -22.19 21.95 6.44
CA TYR A 432 -21.53 22.60 5.32
C TYR A 432 -22.33 23.82 4.89
N THR A 433 -21.70 24.99 4.97
CA THR A 433 -22.28 26.23 4.44
C THR A 433 -22.33 26.20 2.91
N GLU A 434 -23.07 27.13 2.33
CA GLU A 434 -23.07 27.33 0.87
C GLU A 434 -21.65 27.60 0.34
N SER A 435 -20.83 28.32 1.10
CA SER A 435 -19.43 28.60 0.73
C SER A 435 -18.60 27.32 0.74
N ASP A 436 -18.73 26.49 1.78
CA ASP A 436 -17.98 25.23 1.90
C ASP A 436 -18.30 24.30 0.73
N LEU A 437 -19.58 24.11 0.40
CA LEU A 437 -19.96 23.22 -0.68
C LEU A 437 -19.56 23.77 -2.06
N LYS A 438 -19.67 25.09 -2.30
CA LYS A 438 -19.16 25.71 -3.54
C LYS A 438 -17.65 25.55 -3.67
N GLU A 439 -16.92 25.74 -2.58
CA GLU A 439 -15.48 25.52 -2.54
C GLU A 439 -15.13 24.06 -2.81
N LEU A 440 -15.84 23.10 -2.21
CA LEU A 440 -15.62 21.68 -2.42
C LEU A 440 -15.90 21.25 -3.87
N ILE A 441 -17.01 21.72 -4.47
CA ILE A 441 -17.32 21.50 -5.89
C ILE A 441 -16.20 22.05 -6.78
N LYS A 442 -15.72 23.26 -6.50
CA LYS A 442 -14.60 23.88 -7.24
C LYS A 442 -13.33 23.03 -7.10
N TYR A 443 -13.00 22.62 -5.87
CA TYR A 443 -11.81 21.81 -5.57
C TYR A 443 -11.80 20.48 -6.32
N CYS A 444 -12.95 19.80 -6.38
CA CYS A 444 -13.16 18.60 -7.18
C CYS A 444 -12.96 18.88 -8.68
N LYS A 445 -13.60 19.92 -9.23
CA LYS A 445 -13.49 20.30 -10.66
C LYS A 445 -12.05 20.62 -11.06
N GLU A 446 -11.29 21.29 -10.19
CA GLU A 446 -9.87 21.59 -10.43
C GLU A 446 -9.03 20.31 -10.63
N ARG A 447 -9.47 19.18 -10.05
CA ARG A 447 -8.83 17.86 -10.09
C ARG A 447 -9.54 16.85 -11.00
N TYR A 448 -10.44 17.31 -11.88
CA TYR A 448 -11.23 16.45 -12.77
C TYR A 448 -12.08 15.40 -12.03
N ILE A 449 -12.48 15.71 -10.80
CA ILE A 449 -13.40 14.92 -10.00
C ILE A 449 -14.78 15.58 -10.06
N THR A 450 -15.82 14.79 -10.29
CA THR A 450 -17.20 15.24 -10.22
C THR A 450 -17.74 14.99 -8.82
N LEU A 451 -18.17 16.05 -8.14
CA LEU A 451 -18.90 15.92 -6.88
C LEU A 451 -20.35 15.52 -7.18
N VAL A 452 -20.80 14.43 -6.56
CA VAL A 452 -22.17 13.90 -6.62
C VAL A 452 -22.77 14.03 -5.23
N PRO A 453 -23.60 15.06 -4.97
CA PRO A 453 -24.25 15.21 -3.69
C PRO A 453 -25.44 14.25 -3.60
N GLU A 454 -25.64 13.70 -2.42
CA GLU A 454 -26.82 12.92 -2.06
C GLU A 454 -27.73 13.71 -1.13
N ILE A 455 -29.01 13.76 -1.48
CA ILE A 455 -30.07 14.15 -0.57
C ILE A 455 -30.99 12.95 -0.49
N ASP A 456 -30.74 12.10 0.50
CA ASP A 456 -31.44 10.83 0.63
C ASP A 456 -32.93 11.05 0.94
N MET A 457 -33.78 10.39 0.16
CA MET A 457 -35.22 10.51 0.27
C MET A 457 -35.98 9.34 -0.37
N PRO A 458 -37.18 8.99 0.13
CA PRO A 458 -37.71 9.42 1.42
C PRO A 458 -37.10 8.66 2.60
N GLY A 459 -36.16 7.73 2.35
CA GLY A 459 -35.37 7.04 3.37
C GLY A 459 -34.45 8.00 4.12
N HIS A 460 -33.88 7.52 5.24
CA HIS A 460 -32.87 8.25 6.02
C HIS A 460 -33.21 9.73 6.31
N SER A 461 -34.50 10.01 6.54
CA SER A 461 -35.06 11.36 6.60
C SER A 461 -35.49 11.81 8.01
N ALA A 462 -35.08 11.10 9.07
CA ALA A 462 -35.49 11.45 10.43
C ALA A 462 -34.99 12.84 10.86
N ALA A 463 -33.82 13.30 10.40
CA ALA A 463 -33.36 14.67 10.66
C ALA A 463 -34.27 15.72 10.01
N PHE A 464 -34.68 15.50 8.77
CA PHE A 464 -35.67 16.33 8.09
C PHE A 464 -36.98 16.38 8.88
N LYS A 465 -37.49 15.22 9.30
CA LYS A 465 -38.76 15.12 10.04
C LYS A 465 -38.71 15.86 11.38
N ARG A 466 -37.59 15.76 12.11
CA ARG A 466 -37.39 16.52 13.35
C ARG A 466 -37.39 18.03 13.10
N ALA A 467 -36.68 18.49 12.08
CA ALA A 467 -36.55 19.91 11.77
C ALA A 467 -37.83 20.53 11.20
N MET A 468 -38.53 19.84 10.30
CA MET A 468 -39.70 20.35 9.58
C MET A 468 -41.03 20.01 10.26
N GLY A 469 -41.04 19.05 11.20
CA GLY A 469 -42.26 18.58 11.87
C GLY A 469 -43.21 17.78 10.98
N VAL A 470 -42.82 17.45 9.75
CA VAL A 470 -43.61 16.68 8.77
C VAL A 470 -42.79 15.57 8.13
N ASP A 471 -43.46 14.52 7.68
CA ASP A 471 -42.84 13.42 6.94
C ASP A 471 -42.62 13.83 5.47
N MET A 472 -41.46 13.48 4.87
CA MET A 472 -41.17 13.81 3.47
C MET A 472 -42.27 13.32 2.52
N GLN A 473 -42.89 12.16 2.79
CA GLN A 473 -43.89 11.57 1.91
C GLN A 473 -45.29 12.23 2.02
N SER A 474 -45.50 13.11 3.00
CA SER A 474 -46.75 13.90 3.12
C SER A 474 -46.84 15.00 2.05
N ASP A 475 -48.04 15.52 1.77
CA ASP A 475 -48.22 16.60 0.80
C ASP A 475 -47.38 17.84 1.14
N ALA A 476 -47.34 18.22 2.44
CA ALA A 476 -46.51 19.32 2.92
C ALA A 476 -45.01 19.01 2.82
N GLY A 477 -44.60 17.79 3.17
CA GLY A 477 -43.21 17.35 3.07
C GLY A 477 -42.71 17.33 1.63
N LEU A 478 -43.51 16.83 0.69
CA LEU A 478 -43.19 16.80 -0.74
C LEU A 478 -42.99 18.21 -1.29
N GLU A 479 -43.81 19.19 -0.89
CA GLU A 479 -43.63 20.58 -1.33
C GLU A 479 -42.33 21.19 -0.77
N ILE A 480 -42.01 20.93 0.49
CA ILE A 480 -40.73 21.34 1.10
C ILE A 480 -39.55 20.71 0.34
N VAL A 481 -39.60 19.41 0.07
CA VAL A 481 -38.56 18.69 -0.70
C VAL A 481 -38.40 19.32 -2.09
N LYS A 482 -39.48 19.59 -2.81
CA LYS A 482 -39.42 20.26 -4.12
C LYS A 482 -38.75 21.63 -4.03
N ASN A 483 -39.00 22.39 -2.96
CA ASN A 483 -38.35 23.68 -2.75
C ASN A 483 -36.87 23.54 -2.44
N ILE A 484 -36.47 22.56 -1.63
CA ILE A 484 -35.06 22.22 -1.37
C ILE A 484 -34.37 21.83 -2.68
N ILE A 485 -34.98 20.99 -3.52
CA ILE A 485 -34.41 20.59 -4.81
C ILE A 485 -34.23 21.80 -5.75
N LYS A 486 -35.24 22.69 -5.83
CA LYS A 486 -35.13 23.93 -6.63
C LYS A 486 -34.00 24.82 -6.12
N GLU A 487 -33.94 25.06 -4.80
CA GLU A 487 -32.88 25.87 -4.17
C GLU A 487 -31.51 25.26 -4.43
N PHE A 488 -31.35 23.97 -4.18
CA PHE A 488 -30.09 23.25 -4.35
C PHE A 488 -29.61 23.31 -5.80
N CYS A 489 -30.48 22.99 -6.76
CA CYS A 489 -30.13 22.98 -8.18
C CYS A 489 -29.86 24.37 -8.74
N ALA A 490 -30.51 25.42 -8.21
CA ALA A 490 -30.23 26.81 -8.57
C ALA A 490 -28.91 27.33 -7.95
N THR A 491 -28.51 26.80 -6.80
CA THR A 491 -27.34 27.27 -6.04
C THR A 491 -26.05 26.57 -6.47
N TYR A 492 -26.11 25.27 -6.79
CA TYR A 492 -24.94 24.44 -7.01
C TYR A 492 -24.87 23.87 -8.43
N ASP A 493 -23.73 24.12 -9.08
CA ASP A 493 -23.43 23.59 -10.41
C ASP A 493 -22.82 22.18 -10.32
N VAL A 494 -23.70 21.19 -10.13
CA VAL A 494 -23.41 19.76 -10.20
C VAL A 494 -24.22 19.09 -11.31
N PRO A 495 -23.66 18.11 -12.04
CA PRO A 495 -24.36 17.44 -13.14
C PRO A 495 -25.24 16.26 -12.69
N TYR A 496 -24.97 15.71 -11.50
CA TYR A 496 -25.72 14.59 -10.92
C TYR A 496 -26.33 15.00 -9.58
N LEU A 497 -27.44 14.37 -9.23
CA LEU A 497 -28.03 14.41 -7.90
C LEU A 497 -28.41 12.98 -7.50
N HIS A 498 -27.86 12.49 -6.39
CA HIS A 498 -28.26 11.21 -5.82
C HIS A 498 -29.45 11.45 -4.89
N LEU A 499 -30.54 10.69 -5.07
CA LEU A 499 -31.76 10.81 -4.26
C LEU A 499 -31.90 9.69 -3.22
N GLY A 500 -30.94 8.76 -3.19
CA GLY A 500 -30.93 7.63 -2.26
C GLY A 500 -32.08 6.67 -2.52
N ALA A 501 -33.05 6.66 -1.60
CA ALA A 501 -34.27 5.85 -1.60
C ALA A 501 -34.09 4.38 -1.20
N ASP A 502 -33.05 4.07 -0.45
CA ASP A 502 -32.84 2.79 0.20
C ASP A 502 -33.62 2.67 1.53
N GLU A 503 -33.73 1.43 2.01
CA GLU A 503 -34.27 1.01 3.31
C GLU A 503 -35.66 1.58 3.71
N VAL A 504 -36.45 2.07 2.74
CA VAL A 504 -37.72 2.76 2.99
C VAL A 504 -38.90 2.11 2.28
N LYS A 505 -40.06 2.13 2.93
CA LYS A 505 -41.34 1.81 2.30
C LYS A 505 -41.93 3.06 1.65
N ILE A 506 -42.12 3.02 0.33
CA ILE A 506 -42.81 4.08 -0.43
C ILE A 506 -44.31 3.98 -0.17
N THR A 507 -44.85 4.91 0.62
CA THR A 507 -46.29 5.05 0.91
C THR A 507 -46.96 6.02 -0.05
N ASN A 508 -46.26 7.09 -0.43
CA ASN A 508 -46.68 8.00 -1.48
C ASN A 508 -46.03 7.62 -2.82
N GLN A 509 -46.79 6.90 -3.66
CA GLN A 509 -46.29 6.41 -4.95
C GLN A 509 -45.91 7.52 -5.94
N LYS A 510 -46.36 8.76 -5.72
CA LYS A 510 -46.01 9.91 -6.57
C LYS A 510 -44.73 10.63 -6.12
N PHE A 511 -44.27 10.40 -4.89
CA PHE A 511 -43.17 11.16 -4.29
C PHE A 511 -41.91 11.14 -5.17
N LEU A 512 -41.31 9.97 -5.39
CA LEU A 512 -40.09 9.86 -6.19
C LEU A 512 -40.31 10.26 -7.65
N PRO A 513 -41.35 9.79 -8.38
CA PRO A 513 -41.60 10.24 -9.75
C PRO A 513 -41.65 11.76 -9.91
N GLU A 514 -42.29 12.48 -8.98
CA GLU A 514 -42.39 13.94 -9.05
C GLU A 514 -41.05 14.62 -8.74
N VAL A 515 -40.29 14.13 -7.76
CA VAL A 515 -38.98 14.71 -7.42
C VAL A 515 -37.94 14.42 -8.51
N ILE A 516 -37.95 13.23 -9.10
CA ILE A 516 -37.09 12.85 -10.23
C ILE A 516 -37.38 13.76 -11.42
N ALA A 517 -38.64 13.88 -11.83
CA ALA A 517 -39.03 14.73 -12.95
C ALA A 517 -38.63 16.19 -12.73
N LEU A 518 -38.75 16.69 -11.48
CA LEU A 518 -38.29 18.03 -11.13
C LEU A 518 -36.76 18.17 -11.29
N ALA A 519 -35.97 17.26 -10.70
CA ALA A 519 -34.52 17.30 -10.80
C ALA A 519 -34.04 17.23 -12.25
N GLU A 520 -34.66 16.38 -13.07
CA GLU A 520 -34.38 16.27 -14.51
C GLU A 520 -34.77 17.53 -15.28
N SER A 521 -35.91 18.14 -14.97
CA SER A 521 -36.32 19.42 -15.58
C SER A 521 -35.35 20.57 -15.26
N LEU A 522 -34.60 20.46 -14.14
CA LEU A 522 -33.55 21.37 -13.73
C LEU A 522 -32.16 20.97 -14.28
N GLY A 523 -32.12 20.02 -15.23
CA GLY A 523 -30.92 19.60 -15.95
C GLY A 523 -30.03 18.62 -15.20
N LYS A 524 -30.50 18.01 -14.11
CA LYS A 524 -29.73 17.04 -13.32
C LYS A 524 -29.96 15.61 -13.83
N LYS A 525 -28.91 14.80 -13.84
CA LYS A 525 -29.03 13.35 -13.98
C LYS A 525 -29.21 12.73 -12.59
N VAL A 526 -30.23 11.91 -12.45
CA VAL A 526 -30.59 11.34 -11.15
C VAL A 526 -29.96 9.97 -10.94
N ILE A 527 -29.52 9.70 -9.71
CA ILE A 527 -29.01 8.41 -9.26
C ILE A 527 -29.82 7.97 -8.04
N GLY A 528 -30.07 6.66 -7.90
CA GLY A 528 -30.72 6.09 -6.72
C GLY A 528 -30.19 4.70 -6.39
N TRP A 529 -30.26 4.33 -5.12
CA TRP A 529 -29.84 3.03 -4.61
C TRP A 529 -30.76 1.92 -5.11
N GLU A 530 -30.18 0.77 -5.47
CA GLU A 530 -30.91 -0.38 -6.00
C GLU A 530 -30.50 -1.64 -5.20
N PRO A 531 -31.46 -2.31 -4.52
CA PRO A 531 -32.89 -2.02 -4.51
C PRO A 531 -33.20 -0.72 -3.74
N GLY A 532 -34.28 -0.06 -4.14
CA GLY A 532 -34.71 1.19 -3.52
C GLY A 532 -36.11 1.61 -3.98
N GLY A 533 -36.21 2.81 -4.53
CA GLY A 533 -37.46 3.46 -4.92
C GLY A 533 -38.11 3.00 -6.23
N ASN A 534 -39.32 3.52 -6.51
CA ASN A 534 -40.06 3.27 -7.76
C ASN A 534 -39.53 4.14 -8.93
N PHE A 535 -38.30 3.86 -9.35
CA PHE A 535 -37.56 4.61 -10.37
C PHE A 535 -38.00 4.29 -11.81
N ASN A 536 -37.93 5.30 -12.69
CA ASN A 536 -38.07 5.14 -14.15
C ASN A 536 -36.73 4.74 -14.81
N ASP A 537 -36.71 4.54 -16.12
CA ASP A 537 -35.51 4.09 -16.85
C ASP A 537 -34.39 5.15 -16.97
N SER A 538 -34.68 6.44 -16.75
CA SER A 538 -33.66 7.51 -16.86
C SER A 538 -32.76 7.61 -15.63
N VAL A 539 -33.21 7.15 -14.47
CA VAL A 539 -32.43 7.13 -13.23
C VAL A 539 -31.27 6.12 -13.34
N ILE A 540 -30.08 6.51 -12.93
CA ILE A 540 -28.93 5.59 -12.81
C ILE A 540 -29.09 4.77 -11.52
N ARG A 541 -28.92 3.45 -11.62
CA ARG A 541 -29.07 2.53 -10.47
C ARG A 541 -27.72 2.27 -9.81
N GLN A 542 -27.57 2.65 -8.55
CA GLN A 542 -26.39 2.30 -7.75
C GLN A 542 -26.67 1.03 -6.95
N LEU A 543 -26.09 -0.08 -7.39
CA LEU A 543 -26.29 -1.40 -6.81
C LEU A 543 -25.56 -1.48 -5.48
N TRP A 544 -26.26 -1.80 -4.40
CA TRP A 544 -25.66 -2.00 -3.06
C TRP A 544 -25.98 -3.37 -2.45
N MET A 545 -27.06 -4.01 -2.87
CA MET A 545 -27.38 -5.41 -2.56
C MET A 545 -27.51 -6.29 -3.81
N GLU A 546 -27.29 -7.59 -3.66
CA GLU A 546 -27.35 -8.57 -4.77
C GLU A 546 -28.78 -8.86 -5.27
N GLY A 547 -29.82 -8.62 -4.44
CA GLY A 547 -31.23 -8.79 -4.84
C GLY A 547 -31.71 -7.83 -5.92
N ALA A 548 -30.96 -6.76 -6.16
CA ALA A 548 -31.13 -5.85 -7.27
C ALA A 548 -30.51 -6.46 -8.54
N THR A 549 -31.33 -6.60 -9.58
CA THR A 549 -31.05 -7.24 -10.87
C THR A 549 -29.60 -7.14 -11.36
N SER A 550 -29.07 -8.24 -11.91
CA SER A 550 -27.92 -8.18 -12.81
C SER A 550 -28.09 -7.06 -13.84
N VAL A 551 -26.98 -6.44 -14.28
CA VAL A 551 -26.99 -5.36 -15.28
C VAL A 551 -27.94 -5.74 -16.41
N SER A 552 -29.06 -5.00 -16.50
CA SER A 552 -30.13 -5.33 -17.42
C SER A 552 -29.65 -5.23 -18.86
N LYS A 553 -30.24 -6.04 -19.76
CA LYS A 553 -30.06 -5.87 -21.21
C LYS A 553 -30.78 -4.62 -21.75
N ASN A 554 -31.62 -3.97 -20.94
CA ASN A 554 -32.25 -2.71 -21.31
C ASN A 554 -31.18 -1.62 -21.41
N LYS A 555 -30.87 -1.21 -22.64
CA LYS A 555 -29.87 -0.18 -22.97
C LYS A 555 -30.17 1.20 -22.36
N ASN A 556 -31.39 1.43 -21.89
CA ASN A 556 -31.77 2.71 -21.28
C ASN A 556 -31.32 2.84 -19.83
N ILE A 557 -31.15 1.72 -19.11
CA ILE A 557 -30.83 1.74 -17.68
C ILE A 557 -29.32 1.64 -17.48
N LYS A 558 -28.78 2.55 -16.67
CA LYS A 558 -27.36 2.59 -16.32
C LYS A 558 -27.16 2.13 -14.88
N TYR A 559 -26.00 1.53 -14.62
CA TYR A 559 -25.66 0.87 -13.37
C TYR A 559 -24.29 1.31 -12.87
N LEU A 560 -24.21 1.46 -11.55
CA LEU A 560 -23.00 1.67 -10.76
C LEU A 560 -22.93 0.54 -9.72
N ASP A 561 -21.79 -0.12 -9.58
CA ASP A 561 -21.64 -1.20 -8.60
C ASP A 561 -20.99 -0.71 -7.31
N SER A 562 -21.71 -0.82 -6.20
CA SER A 562 -21.22 -0.61 -4.83
C SER A 562 -21.38 -1.86 -3.95
N ARG A 563 -21.89 -2.97 -4.51
CA ARG A 563 -22.15 -4.21 -3.75
C ARG A 563 -20.86 -4.72 -3.16
N HIS A 564 -20.78 -4.91 -1.85
CA HIS A 564 -19.56 -5.35 -1.14
C HIS A 564 -18.33 -4.45 -1.38
N LEU A 565 -18.54 -3.15 -1.66
CA LEU A 565 -17.48 -2.13 -1.66
C LEU A 565 -17.58 -1.23 -0.42
N TYR A 566 -18.07 -1.77 0.70
CA TYR A 566 -18.33 -1.03 1.93
C TYR A 566 -17.17 -1.28 2.90
N LEU A 567 -16.26 -0.31 3.00
CA LEU A 567 -14.99 -0.47 3.74
C LEU A 567 -15.21 -0.61 5.26
N ASN A 568 -16.35 -0.14 5.75
CA ASN A 568 -16.78 -0.22 7.16
C ASN A 568 -17.19 -1.63 7.62
N HIS A 569 -17.46 -2.57 6.70
CA HIS A 569 -17.92 -3.91 7.06
C HIS A 569 -16.81 -4.98 7.12
N MET A 570 -15.71 -4.75 6.41
CA MET A 570 -14.69 -5.77 6.13
C MET A 570 -13.40 -5.49 6.88
N ASP A 571 -12.60 -6.53 7.09
CA ASP A 571 -11.28 -6.39 7.68
C ASP A 571 -10.35 -5.56 6.78
N PRO A 572 -9.42 -4.75 7.34
CA PRO A 572 -8.53 -3.93 6.53
C PRO A 572 -7.71 -4.67 5.48
N LEU A 573 -7.15 -5.84 5.85
CA LEU A 573 -6.35 -6.66 4.94
C LEU A 573 -7.22 -7.44 3.95
N GLU A 574 -8.37 -7.94 4.41
CA GLU A 574 -9.38 -8.60 3.58
C GLU A 574 -9.94 -7.66 2.48
N SER A 575 -10.26 -6.43 2.84
CA SER A 575 -10.90 -5.46 1.94
C SER A 575 -10.09 -5.28 0.66
N VAL A 576 -8.76 -5.15 0.79
CA VAL A 576 -7.85 -5.03 -0.34
C VAL A 576 -7.88 -6.29 -1.22
N ILE A 577 -7.93 -7.49 -0.62
CA ILE A 577 -8.02 -8.77 -1.34
C ILE A 577 -9.31 -8.83 -2.15
N THR A 578 -10.44 -8.53 -1.52
CA THR A 578 -11.76 -8.62 -2.16
C THR A 578 -11.93 -7.59 -3.26
N ILE A 579 -11.51 -6.35 -3.03
CA ILE A 579 -11.57 -5.28 -4.03
C ILE A 579 -10.64 -5.59 -5.20
N PHE A 580 -9.39 -6.01 -4.92
CA PHE A 580 -8.47 -6.35 -5.98
C PHE A 580 -9.00 -7.51 -6.80
N ASN A 581 -9.49 -8.60 -6.21
CA ASN A 581 -9.79 -9.82 -6.98
C ASN A 581 -11.08 -9.76 -7.80
N ARG A 582 -11.98 -8.81 -7.57
CA ARG A 582 -13.32 -8.85 -8.16
C ARG A 582 -13.43 -8.18 -9.52
N GLN A 583 -14.44 -8.59 -10.27
CA GLN A 583 -14.97 -7.85 -11.42
C GLN A 583 -15.99 -6.80 -10.95
N ILE A 584 -15.85 -5.56 -11.40
CA ILE A 584 -16.82 -4.48 -11.16
C ILE A 584 -18.00 -4.69 -12.11
N CYS A 585 -19.24 -4.62 -11.60
CA CYS A 585 -20.45 -4.96 -12.35
C CYS A 585 -20.47 -6.41 -12.90
N ASN A 586 -19.63 -7.32 -12.37
CA ASN A 586 -19.35 -8.64 -12.96
C ASN A 586 -18.85 -8.56 -14.42
N LEU A 587 -18.11 -7.50 -14.74
CA LEU A 587 -17.49 -7.27 -16.04
C LEU A 587 -16.00 -6.97 -15.85
N THR A 588 -15.21 -7.27 -16.89
CA THR A 588 -13.79 -6.92 -16.93
C THR A 588 -13.56 -5.45 -17.31
N GLU A 589 -14.53 -4.79 -17.92
CA GLU A 589 -14.48 -3.39 -18.33
C GLU A 589 -15.88 -2.79 -18.43
N GLY A 590 -15.98 -1.46 -18.44
CA GLY A 590 -17.24 -0.74 -18.51
C GLY A 590 -17.87 -0.75 -19.90
N ASN A 591 -19.18 -0.52 -19.95
CA ASN A 591 -19.95 -0.35 -21.19
C ASN A 591 -21.06 0.70 -21.01
N GLU A 592 -21.95 0.82 -22.00
CA GLU A 592 -23.03 1.82 -22.02
C GLU A 592 -24.02 1.69 -20.85
N ASN A 593 -24.20 0.46 -20.33
CA ASN A 593 -25.07 0.16 -19.20
C ASN A 593 -24.30 0.12 -17.87
N ALA A 594 -23.11 -0.44 -17.82
CA ALA A 594 -22.30 -0.61 -16.62
C ALA A 594 -21.14 0.40 -16.62
N LEU A 595 -21.35 1.54 -15.95
CA LEU A 595 -20.41 2.66 -16.04
C LEU A 595 -19.15 2.43 -15.19
N GLY A 596 -19.29 1.68 -14.09
CA GLY A 596 -18.22 1.43 -13.12
C GLY A 596 -18.78 1.25 -11.73
N GLY A 597 -18.09 1.75 -10.71
CA GLY A 597 -18.47 1.52 -9.32
C GLY A 597 -18.05 2.61 -8.36
N THR A 598 -18.52 2.49 -7.12
CA THR A 598 -18.21 3.42 -6.03
C THR A 598 -17.82 2.61 -4.79
N VAL A 599 -16.65 2.90 -4.22
CA VAL A 599 -16.26 2.36 -2.91
C VAL A 599 -16.73 3.29 -1.81
N CYS A 600 -17.38 2.74 -0.78
CA CYS A 600 -18.18 3.49 0.19
C CYS A 600 -17.67 3.32 1.61
N VAL A 601 -17.77 4.38 2.40
CA VAL A 601 -17.52 4.37 3.85
C VAL A 601 -18.76 4.91 4.56
N TRP A 602 -19.52 4.00 5.18
CA TRP A 602 -20.75 4.25 5.93
C TRP A 602 -20.50 4.05 7.42
N ASN A 603 -19.75 4.91 8.08
CA ASN A 603 -19.36 4.65 9.45
C ASN A 603 -20.52 5.01 10.41
N ASP A 604 -21.53 4.14 10.57
CA ASP A 604 -22.73 4.46 11.36
C ASP A 604 -22.43 4.73 12.84
N ARG A 605 -21.48 3.99 13.40
CA ARG A 605 -21.05 4.16 14.79
C ARG A 605 -20.41 5.53 15.01
N ALA A 606 -20.72 6.14 16.15
CA ALA A 606 -20.10 7.37 16.61
C ALA A 606 -18.57 7.19 16.72
N VAL A 607 -17.84 8.22 16.32
CA VAL A 607 -16.39 8.30 16.50
C VAL A 607 -16.05 9.37 17.52
N ALA A 608 -14.89 9.21 18.17
CA ALA A 608 -14.40 10.24 19.10
C ALA A 608 -13.80 11.43 18.33
N ASN A 609 -13.13 11.17 17.21
CA ASN A 609 -12.56 12.17 16.32
C ASN A 609 -12.81 11.79 14.85
N GLU A 610 -12.86 12.78 13.96
CA GLU A 610 -13.10 12.54 12.53
C GLU A 610 -12.06 11.60 11.89
N GLU A 611 -10.81 11.64 12.35
CA GLU A 611 -9.73 10.79 11.85
C GLU A 611 -9.93 9.31 12.21
N ASP A 612 -10.76 9.00 13.21
CA ASP A 612 -11.00 7.62 13.60
C ASP A 612 -11.80 6.87 12.52
N VAL A 613 -12.59 7.56 11.70
CA VAL A 613 -13.18 6.99 10.47
C VAL A 613 -12.08 6.45 9.55
N MET A 614 -10.94 7.15 9.46
CA MET A 614 -9.80 6.79 8.61
C MET A 614 -8.89 5.72 9.25
N LYS A 615 -8.80 5.67 10.58
CA LYS A 615 -8.01 4.65 11.30
C LYS A 615 -8.73 3.31 11.36
N MET A 616 -10.03 3.36 11.62
CA MET A 616 -10.85 2.16 11.74
C MET A 616 -11.08 1.53 10.37
N ASN A 617 -11.29 2.31 9.30
CA ASN A 617 -11.63 1.74 8.00
C ASN A 617 -10.43 1.74 7.04
N PRO A 618 -10.31 0.77 6.12
CA PRO A 618 -9.25 0.72 5.11
C PRO A 618 -9.45 1.72 3.97
N VAL A 619 -9.64 3.00 4.30
CA VAL A 619 -10.06 4.03 3.34
C VAL A 619 -9.05 4.16 2.19
N TYR A 620 -7.79 4.49 2.50
CA TYR A 620 -6.76 4.64 1.47
C TYR A 620 -6.32 3.31 0.82
N PRO A 621 -5.98 2.24 1.56
CA PRO A 621 -5.63 0.97 0.91
C PRO A 621 -6.78 0.41 0.04
N GLY A 622 -8.03 0.53 0.50
CA GLY A 622 -9.22 0.15 -0.27
C GLY A 622 -9.45 1.03 -1.49
N MET A 623 -9.25 2.36 -1.36
CA MET A 623 -9.31 3.31 -2.48
C MET A 623 -8.26 2.97 -3.56
N LEU A 624 -7.04 2.62 -3.17
CA LEU A 624 -5.98 2.25 -4.12
C LEU A 624 -6.26 0.90 -4.81
N ALA A 625 -6.74 -0.10 -4.06
CA ALA A 625 -7.19 -1.36 -4.66
C ALA A 625 -8.34 -1.15 -5.65
N PHE A 626 -9.27 -0.25 -5.32
CA PHE A 626 -10.38 0.11 -6.19
C PHE A 626 -9.92 0.90 -7.42
N ALA A 627 -8.98 1.82 -7.25
CA ALA A 627 -8.37 2.57 -8.34
C ALA A 627 -7.67 1.62 -9.32
N GLU A 628 -6.89 0.64 -8.83
CA GLU A 628 -6.27 -0.40 -9.66
C GLU A 628 -7.34 -1.15 -10.47
N ARG A 629 -8.37 -1.70 -9.82
CA ARG A 629 -9.36 -2.54 -10.49
C ARG A 629 -10.26 -1.76 -11.45
N SER A 630 -10.65 -0.53 -11.09
CA SER A 630 -11.51 0.32 -11.92
C SER A 630 -10.78 1.00 -13.08
N TRP A 631 -9.46 1.23 -12.95
CA TRP A 631 -8.64 1.74 -14.05
C TRP A 631 -8.14 0.62 -14.97
N ARG A 632 -7.55 -0.45 -14.42
CA ARG A 632 -6.97 -1.54 -15.22
C ARG A 632 -8.04 -2.47 -15.79
N GLY A 633 -9.18 -2.60 -15.11
CA GLY A 633 -10.20 -3.60 -15.44
C GLY A 633 -9.77 -5.00 -15.01
N GLY A 634 -10.46 -6.04 -15.50
CA GLY A 634 -10.20 -7.45 -15.21
C GLY A 634 -10.82 -7.93 -13.90
N GLY A 635 -10.14 -8.87 -13.24
CA GLY A 635 -10.61 -9.52 -12.03
C GLY A 635 -11.28 -10.87 -12.33
N TYR A 636 -11.72 -11.54 -11.28
CA TYR A 636 -12.33 -12.86 -11.34
C TYR A 636 -13.84 -12.76 -11.07
N GLY A 637 -14.61 -13.64 -11.72
CA GLY A 637 -16.03 -13.78 -11.44
C GLY A 637 -16.28 -14.36 -10.04
N GLY A 638 -17.41 -13.98 -9.44
CA GLY A 638 -17.69 -14.27 -8.04
C GLY A 638 -16.87 -13.40 -7.08
N TRP A 639 -17.18 -13.48 -5.79
CA TRP A 639 -16.49 -12.71 -4.76
C TRP A 639 -15.71 -13.62 -3.82
N THR A 640 -14.56 -13.13 -3.36
CA THR A 640 -13.60 -13.94 -2.64
C THR A 640 -12.82 -13.09 -1.66
N ALA A 641 -12.69 -13.62 -0.44
CA ALA A 641 -11.87 -13.05 0.63
C ALA A 641 -10.47 -13.69 0.69
N VAL A 642 -10.11 -14.53 -0.29
CA VAL A 642 -8.84 -15.25 -0.31
C VAL A 642 -7.95 -14.78 -1.46
N ILE A 643 -6.67 -14.57 -1.16
CA ILE A 643 -5.63 -14.27 -2.16
C ILE A 643 -5.56 -15.41 -3.18
N GLY A 644 -5.53 -16.66 -2.70
CA GLY A 644 -5.45 -17.87 -3.51
C GLY A 644 -4.57 -18.92 -2.86
N GLN A 645 -4.37 -20.04 -3.54
CA GLN A 645 -3.35 -21.01 -3.15
C GLN A 645 -1.95 -20.50 -3.52
N PRO A 646 -0.89 -20.90 -2.79
CA PRO A 646 0.48 -20.55 -3.13
C PRO A 646 0.80 -20.87 -4.59
N GLU A 647 1.65 -20.05 -5.22
CA GLU A 647 2.15 -20.26 -6.59
C GLU A 647 1.11 -20.15 -7.72
N THR A 648 -0.17 -19.92 -7.41
CA THR A 648 -1.20 -19.66 -8.44
C THR A 648 -1.03 -18.29 -9.10
N GLU A 649 -1.47 -18.16 -10.35
CA GLU A 649 -1.45 -16.87 -11.07
C GLU A 649 -2.18 -15.77 -10.31
N LYS A 650 -3.31 -16.11 -9.66
CA LYS A 650 -4.08 -15.19 -8.82
C LYS A 650 -3.25 -14.68 -7.63
N ALA A 651 -2.56 -15.59 -6.93
CA ALA A 651 -1.70 -15.22 -5.81
C ALA A 651 -0.51 -14.37 -6.28
N GLN A 652 0.13 -14.72 -7.40
CA GLN A 652 1.24 -13.95 -7.97
C GLN A 652 0.80 -12.55 -8.42
N ALA A 653 -0.38 -12.43 -9.03
CA ALA A 653 -0.95 -11.13 -9.41
C ALA A 653 -1.23 -10.26 -8.18
N PHE A 654 -1.72 -10.85 -7.09
CA PHE A 654 -1.91 -10.12 -5.84
C PHE A 654 -0.59 -9.72 -5.18
N ILE A 655 0.43 -10.59 -5.17
CA ILE A 655 1.77 -10.26 -4.64
C ILE A 655 2.38 -9.08 -5.38
N GLU A 656 2.29 -9.06 -6.72
CA GLU A 656 2.76 -7.94 -7.54
C GLU A 656 2.03 -6.64 -7.20
N PHE A 657 0.71 -6.70 -7.05
CA PHE A 657 -0.09 -5.54 -6.65
C PHE A 657 0.22 -5.09 -5.23
N GLU A 658 0.36 -6.01 -4.27
CA GLU A 658 0.66 -5.72 -2.88
C GLU A 658 2.02 -5.03 -2.75
N ASN A 659 3.04 -5.47 -3.48
CA ASN A 659 4.34 -4.79 -3.48
C ASN A 659 4.21 -3.34 -3.98
N ARG A 660 3.45 -3.10 -5.05
CA ARG A 660 3.19 -1.74 -5.52
C ARG A 660 2.41 -0.91 -4.49
N LEU A 661 1.41 -1.50 -3.85
CA LEU A 661 0.61 -0.84 -2.80
C LEU A 661 1.49 -0.41 -1.61
N LEU A 662 2.43 -1.28 -1.18
CA LEU A 662 3.34 -0.99 -0.08
C LEU A 662 4.40 0.04 -0.45
N ASP A 663 4.87 0.06 -1.69
CA ASP A 663 5.71 1.14 -2.20
C ASP A 663 4.98 2.49 -2.13
N GLN A 664 3.70 2.52 -2.55
CA GLN A 664 2.87 3.72 -2.45
C GLN A 664 2.71 4.16 -0.99
N LYS A 665 2.40 3.23 -0.07
CA LYS A 665 2.33 3.50 1.37
C LYS A 665 3.61 4.17 1.87
N LYS A 666 4.77 3.57 1.60
CA LYS A 666 6.08 4.06 2.05
C LYS A 666 6.43 5.43 1.47
N GLN A 667 6.02 5.73 0.25
CA GLN A 667 6.42 6.94 -0.45
C GLN A 667 5.48 8.12 -0.19
N TYR A 668 4.17 7.88 -0.09
CA TYR A 668 3.15 8.94 -0.16
C TYR A 668 2.17 8.98 1.02
N PHE A 669 2.18 7.98 1.91
CA PHE A 669 1.24 7.90 3.04
C PHE A 669 1.92 7.87 4.42
N LYS A 670 3.15 8.37 4.54
CA LYS A 670 3.89 8.35 5.83
C LYS A 670 3.14 9.06 6.96
N ASP A 671 2.43 10.14 6.63
CA ASP A 671 1.70 10.98 7.58
C ASP A 671 0.18 10.74 7.53
N LEU A 672 -0.26 9.67 6.85
CA LEU A 672 -1.67 9.35 6.63
C LEU A 672 -2.02 7.97 7.20
N SER A 673 -3.27 7.81 7.64
CA SER A 673 -3.77 6.52 8.15
C SER A 673 -3.81 5.46 7.05
N PHE A 674 -2.88 4.51 7.08
CA PHE A 674 -2.79 3.42 6.10
C PHE A 674 -2.65 2.07 6.82
N ASN A 675 -3.80 1.55 7.27
CA ASN A 675 -4.02 0.30 7.99
C ASN A 675 -3.88 -0.95 7.09
N TYR A 676 -2.74 -1.08 6.40
CA TYR A 676 -2.39 -2.25 5.61
C TYR A 676 -0.90 -2.56 5.75
N VAL A 677 -0.54 -3.84 5.84
CA VAL A 677 0.84 -4.33 5.89
C VAL A 677 0.98 -5.55 4.97
N LYS A 678 2.23 -5.91 4.64
CA LYS A 678 2.50 -7.05 3.78
C LYS A 678 1.93 -8.33 4.39
N GLN A 679 1.19 -9.08 3.58
CA GLN A 679 0.50 -10.28 4.05
C GLN A 679 0.70 -11.49 3.13
N ALA A 680 1.06 -11.29 1.86
CA ALA A 680 1.15 -12.37 0.89
C ALA A 680 2.40 -13.26 1.02
N ASP A 681 3.36 -12.89 1.88
CA ASP A 681 4.52 -13.73 2.21
C ASP A 681 4.20 -14.83 3.24
N LEU A 682 3.01 -14.80 3.84
CA LEU A 682 2.58 -15.78 4.84
C LEU A 682 1.79 -16.90 4.19
N VAL A 683 2.31 -18.12 4.30
CA VAL A 683 1.64 -19.35 3.86
C VAL A 683 1.24 -20.16 5.08
N TRP A 684 -0.04 -20.52 5.16
CA TRP A 684 -0.62 -21.29 6.25
C TRP A 684 -1.00 -22.69 5.79
N ASP A 685 -0.60 -23.69 6.57
CA ASP A 685 -1.12 -25.04 6.51
C ASP A 685 -2.37 -25.12 7.42
N ILE A 686 -3.51 -25.55 6.86
CA ILE A 686 -4.80 -25.57 7.53
C ILE A 686 -5.25 -27.01 7.81
N TYR A 687 -5.62 -27.31 9.05
CA TYR A 687 -5.95 -28.64 9.56
C TYR A 687 -7.39 -28.68 10.10
N GLY A 688 -8.12 -29.75 9.80
CA GLY A 688 -9.51 -29.94 10.25
C GLY A 688 -10.30 -30.85 9.30
N SER A 689 -11.61 -30.96 9.46
CA SER A 689 -12.41 -30.48 10.59
C SER A 689 -12.33 -31.43 11.78
N TYR A 690 -12.19 -30.91 13.00
CA TYR A 690 -12.31 -31.69 14.23
C TYR A 690 -13.69 -31.46 14.87
N ASP A 691 -14.47 -32.51 15.11
CA ASP A 691 -15.81 -32.40 15.71
C ASP A 691 -15.75 -31.95 17.18
N ASN A 692 -16.19 -30.71 17.44
CA ASN A 692 -16.21 -30.11 18.76
C ASN A 692 -17.53 -30.34 19.53
N LYS A 693 -18.57 -30.87 18.87
CA LYS A 693 -19.89 -31.14 19.45
C LYS A 693 -20.53 -29.92 20.16
N GLY A 694 -20.20 -28.71 19.71
CA GLY A 694 -20.66 -27.44 20.29
C GLY A 694 -19.81 -26.91 21.46
N ASP A 695 -18.85 -27.69 21.96
CA ASP A 695 -17.90 -27.24 22.97
C ASP A 695 -16.72 -26.52 22.31
N LEU A 696 -16.78 -25.19 22.28
CA LEU A 696 -15.76 -24.34 21.67
C LEU A 696 -14.40 -24.40 22.39
N ALA A 697 -14.40 -24.76 23.68
CA ALA A 697 -13.19 -24.89 24.47
C ALA A 697 -12.48 -26.24 24.26
N LYS A 698 -13.18 -27.24 23.70
CA LYS A 698 -12.66 -28.60 23.49
C LYS A 698 -11.28 -28.57 22.85
N ALA A 699 -10.35 -29.27 23.48
CA ALA A 699 -8.96 -29.38 23.04
C ALA A 699 -8.74 -30.64 22.20
N PHE A 700 -7.95 -30.53 21.13
CA PHE A 700 -7.57 -31.65 20.28
C PHE A 700 -6.05 -31.91 20.32
N SER A 701 -5.60 -32.97 19.65
CA SER A 701 -4.18 -33.36 19.60
C SER A 701 -3.25 -32.22 19.14
N PHE A 702 -3.75 -31.33 18.29
CA PHE A 702 -3.02 -30.18 17.75
C PHE A 702 -2.51 -29.20 18.82
N GLU A 703 -3.22 -29.10 19.95
CA GLU A 703 -2.88 -28.20 21.06
C GLU A 703 -1.81 -28.79 21.99
N LYS A 704 -1.49 -30.07 21.86
CA LYS A 704 -0.50 -30.75 22.71
C LYS A 704 0.92 -30.46 22.24
N GLN A 705 1.86 -30.34 23.18
CA GLN A 705 3.29 -30.12 22.87
C GLN A 705 3.90 -31.18 21.95
N SER A 706 3.33 -32.40 21.93
CA SER A 706 3.77 -33.52 21.09
C SER A 706 3.25 -33.48 19.65
N PHE A 707 2.44 -32.48 19.26
CA PHE A 707 1.97 -32.37 17.88
C PHE A 707 3.17 -32.19 16.92
N THR A 708 3.34 -33.17 16.04
CA THR A 708 4.32 -33.18 14.97
C THR A 708 3.58 -33.10 13.64
N ALA A 709 3.62 -31.92 13.01
CA ALA A 709 2.96 -31.63 11.74
C ALA A 709 3.30 -32.63 10.61
N VAL A 710 4.40 -33.37 10.73
CA VAL A 710 4.81 -34.42 9.78
C VAL A 710 3.81 -35.59 9.72
N LYS A 711 3.01 -35.82 10.78
CA LYS A 711 2.09 -36.98 10.85
C LYS A 711 0.69 -36.71 10.28
N GLU A 712 0.23 -35.46 10.25
CA GLU A 712 -1.07 -35.07 9.71
C GLU A 712 -0.88 -34.18 8.48
N LYS A 713 -1.56 -34.47 7.37
CA LYS A 713 -1.48 -33.64 6.16
C LYS A 713 -2.44 -32.46 6.27
N PRO A 714 -2.04 -31.24 5.89
CA PRO A 714 -2.97 -30.12 5.83
C PRO A 714 -4.06 -30.40 4.78
N VAL A 715 -5.29 -29.96 5.06
CA VAL A 715 -6.42 -30.05 4.14
C VAL A 715 -6.39 -28.91 3.13
N TYR A 716 -6.01 -27.71 3.57
CA TYR A 716 -5.83 -26.55 2.70
C TYR A 716 -4.47 -25.90 2.92
N LYS A 717 -4.00 -25.19 1.90
CA LYS A 717 -2.96 -24.17 2.00
C LYS A 717 -3.53 -22.83 1.60
N ALA A 718 -3.26 -21.80 2.40
CA ALA A 718 -3.75 -20.45 2.14
C ALA A 718 -2.64 -19.42 2.26
N VAL A 719 -2.68 -18.42 1.39
CA VAL A 719 -1.78 -17.26 1.43
C VAL A 719 -2.52 -16.10 2.10
N GLY A 720 -1.89 -15.45 3.06
CA GLY A 720 -2.41 -14.22 3.65
C GLY A 720 -2.08 -14.03 5.13
N GLY A 721 -2.22 -12.79 5.55
CA GLY A 721 -2.10 -12.36 6.94
C GLY A 721 -3.44 -12.36 7.65
N THR A 722 -4.50 -11.97 6.93
CA THR A 722 -5.89 -12.24 7.29
C THR A 722 -6.40 -13.45 6.50
N LEU A 723 -6.90 -14.48 7.17
CA LEU A 723 -7.59 -15.60 6.54
C LEU A 723 -9.04 -15.66 7.01
N VAL A 724 -9.96 -15.51 6.07
CA VAL A 724 -11.40 -15.68 6.29
C VAL A 724 -11.77 -17.14 6.05
N MET A 725 -12.02 -17.89 7.12
CA MET A 725 -12.33 -19.33 7.05
C MET A 725 -13.69 -19.56 6.37
N ARG A 726 -14.69 -18.79 6.80
CA ARG A 726 -15.99 -18.63 6.17
C ARG A 726 -16.38 -17.16 6.26
N HIS A 727 -16.70 -16.56 5.12
CA HIS A 727 -17.21 -15.20 5.10
C HIS A 727 -18.64 -15.18 5.69
N TRP A 728 -19.02 -14.09 6.37
CA TRP A 728 -20.34 -14.01 7.00
C TRP A 728 -21.48 -13.93 5.95
N TRP A 729 -21.25 -13.26 4.81
CA TRP A 729 -22.03 -13.36 3.56
C TRP A 729 -21.74 -14.64 2.75
N ALA A 730 -21.43 -15.79 3.36
CA ALA A 730 -21.35 -17.04 2.61
C ALA A 730 -22.76 -17.53 2.22
N PRO A 731 -22.96 -18.10 1.01
CA PRO A 731 -21.94 -18.49 0.03
C PRO A 731 -21.52 -17.40 -0.98
N GLN A 732 -22.06 -16.19 -0.92
CA GLN A 732 -21.80 -15.10 -1.88
C GLN A 732 -20.33 -14.72 -1.96
N ILE A 733 -19.67 -14.60 -0.80
CA ILE A 733 -18.22 -14.41 -0.72
C ILE A 733 -17.58 -15.72 -0.25
N SER A 734 -16.65 -16.24 -1.06
CA SER A 734 -15.88 -17.43 -0.73
C SER A 734 -14.80 -17.14 0.31
N GLY A 735 -14.69 -18.02 1.31
CA GLY A 735 -13.60 -18.09 2.27
C GLY A 735 -12.61 -19.23 1.95
N VAL A 736 -11.72 -19.55 2.89
CA VAL A 736 -10.72 -20.63 2.75
C VAL A 736 -11.38 -22.02 2.71
N ILE A 737 -12.41 -22.26 3.52
CA ILE A 737 -13.08 -23.55 3.60
C ILE A 737 -14.26 -23.56 2.63
N GLU A 738 -14.20 -24.42 1.61
CA GLU A 738 -15.24 -24.53 0.58
C GLU A 738 -16.59 -25.02 1.13
N LYS A 739 -16.55 -25.94 2.11
CA LYS A 739 -17.73 -26.57 2.72
C LYS A 739 -17.65 -26.48 4.25
N PRO A 740 -17.87 -25.29 4.83
CA PRO A 740 -17.73 -25.08 6.26
C PRO A 740 -18.85 -25.82 7.03
N GLN A 741 -18.52 -26.38 8.18
CA GLN A 741 -19.44 -27.16 9.03
C GLN A 741 -19.53 -26.56 10.44
N GLU A 742 -20.74 -26.48 10.96
CA GLU A 742 -21.01 -26.14 12.36
C GLU A 742 -20.43 -27.19 13.31
N ASN A 743 -20.19 -26.80 14.57
CA ASN A 743 -19.63 -27.65 15.61
C ASN A 743 -18.26 -28.24 15.25
N THR A 744 -17.42 -27.45 14.58
CA THR A 744 -16.07 -27.87 14.20
C THR A 744 -14.99 -26.94 14.74
N THR A 745 -13.81 -27.51 15.00
CA THR A 745 -12.59 -26.77 15.25
C THR A 745 -11.63 -26.98 14.09
N TRP A 746 -11.02 -25.89 13.65
CA TRP A 746 -9.94 -25.88 12.67
C TRP A 746 -8.69 -25.28 13.28
N TYR A 747 -7.54 -25.64 12.73
CA TYR A 747 -6.25 -25.08 13.13
C TYR A 747 -5.48 -24.57 11.92
N ALA A 748 -4.71 -23.51 12.12
CA ALA A 748 -3.76 -23.00 11.14
C ALA A 748 -2.35 -23.02 11.73
N GLN A 749 -1.35 -23.36 10.92
CA GLN A 749 0.06 -23.29 11.31
C GLN A 749 0.90 -22.65 10.23
N THR A 750 1.85 -21.82 10.63
CA THR A 750 2.91 -21.29 9.77
C THR A 750 4.24 -21.22 10.53
N GLN A 751 5.31 -20.88 9.82
CA GLN A 751 6.62 -20.59 10.40
C GLN A 751 7.11 -19.22 9.95
N ILE A 752 7.65 -18.45 10.89
CA ILE A 752 8.25 -17.16 10.63
C ILE A 752 9.72 -17.17 11.05
N TRP A 753 10.59 -16.57 10.25
CA TRP A 753 12.02 -16.49 10.52
C TRP A 753 12.39 -15.23 11.32
N SER A 754 13.34 -15.36 12.24
CA SER A 754 14.01 -14.24 12.91
C SER A 754 15.53 -14.43 12.86
N ASP A 755 16.28 -13.40 12.48
CA ASP A 755 17.75 -13.46 12.39
C ASP A 755 18.44 -13.46 13.76
N GLU A 756 17.72 -13.00 14.79
CA GLU A 756 18.17 -12.94 16.18
C GLU A 756 17.00 -13.15 17.15
N ASP A 757 17.32 -13.37 18.42
CA ASP A 757 16.33 -13.34 19.50
C ASP A 757 15.86 -11.88 19.66
N LYS A 758 14.55 -11.62 19.55
CA LYS A 758 14.00 -10.26 19.64
C LYS A 758 12.54 -10.23 20.05
N GLU A 759 12.12 -9.11 20.61
CA GLU A 759 10.70 -8.75 20.71
C GLU A 759 10.22 -8.20 19.36
N GLN A 760 9.08 -8.67 18.87
CA GLN A 760 8.44 -8.24 17.62
C GLN A 760 6.97 -7.94 17.87
N GLU A 761 6.51 -6.83 17.30
CA GLU A 761 5.11 -6.41 17.36
C GLU A 761 4.29 -7.02 16.23
N PHE A 762 3.11 -7.54 16.58
CA PHE A 762 2.16 -8.20 15.69
C PHE A 762 0.75 -7.63 15.83
N TRP A 763 0.07 -7.46 14.70
CA TRP A 763 -1.38 -7.34 14.66
C TRP A 763 -1.99 -8.73 14.72
N ILE A 764 -2.88 -8.92 15.70
CA ILE A 764 -3.57 -10.18 15.95
C ILE A 764 -5.05 -9.88 16.20
N GLY A 765 -5.93 -10.53 15.45
CA GLY A 765 -7.39 -10.36 15.54
C GLY A 765 -8.16 -11.59 15.06
N PHE A 766 -9.43 -11.69 15.44
CA PHE A 766 -10.27 -12.88 15.14
C PHE A 766 -11.71 -12.57 14.72
N ASN A 767 -12.12 -11.31 14.76
CA ASN A 767 -13.51 -10.93 14.48
C ASN A 767 -13.64 -9.67 13.62
N ASN A 768 -12.71 -8.70 13.70
CA ASN A 768 -12.79 -7.35 13.10
C ASN A 768 -14.24 -6.78 13.04
N LEU A 769 -14.65 -6.05 14.09
CA LEU A 769 -16.05 -5.62 14.25
C LEU A 769 -16.50 -4.69 13.11
N SER A 770 -17.70 -4.90 12.57
CA SER A 770 -18.28 -3.95 11.59
C SER A 770 -18.48 -2.57 12.23
N ARG A 771 -18.12 -1.51 11.51
CA ARG A 771 -18.33 -0.11 11.96
C ARG A 771 -19.77 0.38 11.74
N SER A 772 -20.61 -0.43 11.09
CA SER A 772 -22.05 -0.18 10.91
C SER A 772 -22.95 -0.98 11.85
N MET A 773 -22.37 -1.84 12.69
CA MET A 773 -23.15 -2.65 13.62
C MET A 773 -22.87 -2.24 15.07
N SER A 774 -23.92 -2.31 15.88
CA SER A 774 -23.84 -2.24 17.34
C SER A 774 -23.46 -3.62 17.89
N THR A 775 -22.31 -4.14 17.46
CA THR A 775 -21.79 -5.44 17.94
C THR A 775 -21.33 -5.32 19.39
N ASP A 776 -21.60 -6.37 20.17
CA ASP A 776 -21.12 -6.55 21.54
C ASP A 776 -19.57 -6.59 21.55
N SER A 777 -18.97 -6.06 22.61
CA SER A 777 -17.53 -6.13 22.75
C SER A 777 -17.07 -7.53 23.19
N PRO A 778 -15.79 -7.88 22.95
CA PRO A 778 -15.26 -9.17 23.39
C PRO A 778 -15.33 -9.34 24.92
N ALA A 779 -15.52 -10.57 25.38
CA ALA A 779 -15.47 -10.88 26.80
C ALA A 779 -14.07 -10.71 27.39
N ALA A 780 -13.98 -10.32 28.66
CA ALA A 780 -12.69 -10.19 29.35
C ALA A 780 -11.86 -11.48 29.26
N GLY A 781 -10.57 -11.34 28.93
CA GLY A 781 -9.66 -12.48 28.83
C GLY A 781 -9.86 -13.38 27.61
N THR A 782 -10.59 -12.92 26.59
CA THR A 782 -10.81 -13.66 25.33
C THR A 782 -10.40 -12.85 24.11
N TRP A 783 -10.03 -13.53 23.01
CA TRP A 783 -9.78 -12.88 21.71
C TRP A 783 -11.07 -12.54 20.98
N ASN A 784 -12.08 -13.39 21.13
CA ASN A 784 -13.42 -13.29 20.55
C ASN A 784 -14.38 -14.24 21.31
N ASN A 785 -15.65 -14.22 20.93
CA ASN A 785 -16.68 -15.07 21.54
C ASN A 785 -16.63 -16.54 21.09
N LEU A 786 -15.61 -16.93 20.31
CA LEU A 786 -15.47 -18.30 19.81
C LEU A 786 -14.46 -19.13 20.62
N ASN A 787 -13.73 -18.58 21.60
CA ASN A 787 -12.56 -19.25 22.23
C ASN A 787 -11.42 -19.52 21.24
N SER A 788 -11.19 -18.59 20.31
CA SER A 788 -9.99 -18.62 19.46
C SER A 788 -8.72 -18.39 20.28
N ALA A 789 -7.61 -18.99 19.85
CA ALA A 789 -6.32 -18.88 20.54
C ALA A 789 -5.15 -18.93 19.56
N VAL A 790 -4.00 -18.41 20.00
CA VAL A 790 -2.75 -18.35 19.23
C VAL A 790 -1.56 -18.75 20.11
N TRP A 791 -0.65 -19.54 19.55
CA TRP A 791 0.61 -19.91 20.20
C TRP A 791 1.79 -19.57 19.29
N VAL A 792 2.88 -19.09 19.89
CA VAL A 792 4.18 -18.94 19.23
C VAL A 792 5.21 -19.75 20.00
N ASN A 793 5.89 -20.68 19.32
CA ASN A 793 6.84 -21.61 19.94
C ASN A 793 6.24 -22.40 21.12
N ASN A 794 4.98 -22.82 21.00
CA ASN A 794 4.19 -23.49 22.05
C ASN A 794 3.85 -22.62 23.28
N LEU A 795 4.17 -21.32 23.26
CA LEU A 795 3.74 -20.37 24.30
C LEU A 795 2.43 -19.73 23.87
N LEU A 796 1.42 -19.77 24.75
CA LEU A 796 0.14 -19.12 24.52
C LEU A 796 0.33 -17.60 24.49
N VAL A 797 -0.22 -16.94 23.48
CA VAL A 797 -0.27 -15.47 23.41
C VAL A 797 -1.58 -15.02 24.04
N ASN A 798 -1.48 -14.27 25.13
CA ASN A 798 -2.64 -13.76 25.84
C ASN A 798 -3.45 -12.78 24.98
N PRO A 799 -4.78 -12.81 25.06
CA PRO A 799 -5.63 -11.76 24.52
C PRO A 799 -5.27 -10.38 25.08
N PRO A 800 -5.62 -9.30 24.38
CA PRO A 800 -5.43 -7.96 24.93
C PRO A 800 -6.30 -7.73 26.16
N ILE A 801 -5.86 -6.80 27.00
CA ILE A 801 -6.68 -6.27 28.08
C ILE A 801 -7.57 -5.20 27.46
N TRP A 802 -8.77 -5.60 27.06
CA TRP A 802 -9.75 -4.70 26.46
C TRP A 802 -10.09 -3.55 27.42
N LYS A 803 -10.21 -2.33 26.90
CA LYS A 803 -10.68 -1.17 27.67
C LYS A 803 -12.17 -1.27 27.97
N HIS A 804 -12.93 -1.92 27.09
CA HIS A 804 -14.37 -2.09 27.20
C HIS A 804 -14.80 -3.56 27.08
N PRO A 805 -14.40 -4.48 27.97
CA PRO A 805 -14.83 -5.87 27.88
C PRO A 805 -16.30 -6.04 28.27
N ASP A 806 -16.94 -7.09 27.75
CA ASP A 806 -18.28 -7.55 28.16
C ASP A 806 -19.44 -6.52 27.99
N MET A 807 -19.26 -5.51 27.14
CA MET A 807 -20.28 -4.50 26.89
C MET A 807 -21.26 -4.94 25.80
N LYS A 808 -22.54 -4.61 26.02
CA LYS A 808 -23.54 -4.67 24.97
C LYS A 808 -23.29 -3.59 23.92
N GLY A 809 -23.47 -3.97 22.66
CA GLY A 809 -23.18 -3.09 21.54
C GLY A 809 -24.10 -1.87 21.52
N ASN A 810 -23.50 -0.72 21.21
CA ASN A 810 -24.16 0.58 21.16
C ASN A 810 -23.48 1.45 20.10
N SER A 811 -24.25 1.94 19.12
CA SER A 811 -23.74 2.79 18.03
C SER A 811 -23.21 4.13 18.51
N GLU A 812 -23.64 4.61 19.68
CA GLU A 812 -23.21 5.90 20.22
C GLU A 812 -22.00 5.80 21.15
N ILE A 813 -21.47 4.59 21.36
CA ILE A 813 -20.21 4.38 22.08
C ILE A 813 -19.09 4.10 21.06
N PRO A 814 -18.12 5.02 20.91
CA PRO A 814 -16.98 4.81 20.02
C PRO A 814 -16.17 3.57 20.36
N LEU A 815 -15.68 2.88 19.32
CA LEU A 815 -14.67 1.84 19.47
C LEU A 815 -13.32 2.50 19.81
N ILE A 816 -12.50 1.81 20.59
CA ILE A 816 -11.23 2.34 21.09
C ILE A 816 -10.07 1.35 21.01
N ASP A 817 -10.32 0.04 21.15
CA ASP A 817 -9.28 -0.98 21.07
C ASP A 817 -9.77 -2.35 20.57
N GLU A 818 -11.05 -2.49 20.21
CA GLU A 818 -11.67 -3.76 19.83
C GLU A 818 -11.18 -4.29 18.46
N GLY A 819 -10.66 -3.41 17.60
CA GLY A 819 -10.00 -3.75 16.34
C GLY A 819 -8.48 -3.72 16.47
N TYR A 820 -7.78 -4.66 15.83
CA TYR A 820 -6.31 -4.73 15.92
C TYR A 820 -5.63 -3.57 15.20
N GLU A 821 -6.31 -2.98 14.21
CA GLU A 821 -5.78 -1.96 13.32
C GLU A 821 -5.69 -0.57 13.97
N PHE A 822 -6.42 -0.35 15.07
CA PHE A 822 -6.39 0.87 15.88
C PHE A 822 -6.03 0.60 17.36
N ARG A 823 -5.65 -0.63 17.71
CA ARG A 823 -5.10 -1.00 19.02
C ARG A 823 -3.58 -1.11 18.96
N ASP A 824 -2.93 -0.94 20.11
CA ASP A 824 -1.52 -1.27 20.27
C ASP A 824 -1.21 -2.74 19.86
N PRO A 825 -0.19 -2.96 19.01
CA PRO A 825 0.21 -4.30 18.59
C PRO A 825 0.61 -5.21 19.76
N THR A 826 0.37 -6.51 19.60
CA THR A 826 0.80 -7.52 20.56
C THR A 826 2.28 -7.83 20.41
N LYS A 827 3.05 -7.70 21.49
CA LYS A 827 4.49 -7.99 21.53
C LYS A 827 4.74 -9.49 21.77
N ILE A 828 5.57 -10.09 20.92
CA ILE A 828 5.92 -11.51 20.99
C ILE A 828 7.44 -11.68 20.90
N THR A 829 8.00 -12.47 21.81
CA THR A 829 9.42 -12.87 21.76
C THR A 829 9.65 -13.94 20.71
N LEU A 830 10.42 -13.60 19.68
CA LEU A 830 10.91 -14.54 18.68
C LEU A 830 12.31 -15.03 19.08
N LYS A 831 12.54 -16.32 18.81
CA LYS A 831 13.86 -16.95 18.87
C LYS A 831 14.54 -16.84 17.51
N LYS A 832 15.86 -16.76 17.49
CA LYS A 832 16.67 -16.87 16.28
C LYS A 832 16.32 -18.17 15.54
N GLY A 833 16.13 -18.05 14.24
CA GLY A 833 15.71 -19.12 13.35
C GLY A 833 14.19 -19.17 13.14
N TRP A 834 13.67 -20.36 12.87
CA TRP A 834 12.25 -20.58 12.63
C TRP A 834 11.44 -20.58 13.93
N ASN A 835 10.37 -19.79 13.94
CA ASN A 835 9.38 -19.72 15.00
C ASN A 835 8.06 -20.27 14.49
N THR A 836 7.49 -21.25 15.18
CA THR A 836 6.21 -21.85 14.77
C THR A 836 5.05 -21.08 15.37
N VAL A 837 4.11 -20.65 14.52
CA VAL A 837 2.86 -20.01 14.93
C VAL A 837 1.71 -20.99 14.71
N ARG A 838 0.83 -21.15 15.71
CA ARG A 838 -0.37 -21.99 15.63
C ARG A 838 -1.59 -21.21 16.06
N ILE A 839 -2.71 -21.45 15.39
CA ILE A 839 -3.98 -20.76 15.65
C ILE A 839 -5.10 -21.79 15.77
N LYS A 840 -5.97 -21.60 16.75
CA LYS A 840 -7.19 -22.37 17.01
C LYS A 840 -8.42 -21.57 16.58
N LEU A 841 -9.27 -22.18 15.76
CA LEU A 841 -10.43 -21.57 15.10
C LEU A 841 -11.68 -22.45 15.26
N PRO A 842 -12.26 -22.50 16.47
CA PRO A 842 -13.53 -23.19 16.72
C PRO A 842 -14.71 -22.40 16.15
N VAL A 843 -15.77 -23.11 15.78
CA VAL A 843 -17.08 -22.55 15.47
C VAL A 843 -18.16 -23.50 15.98
N GLY A 844 -19.22 -22.93 16.56
CA GLY A 844 -20.39 -23.67 17.04
C GLY A 844 -21.49 -23.62 16.00
N VAL A 845 -22.04 -22.43 15.77
CA VAL A 845 -23.06 -22.17 14.75
C VAL A 845 -22.62 -21.04 13.82
N PHE A 846 -23.18 -20.99 12.61
CA PHE A 846 -22.91 -19.92 11.65
C PHE A 846 -23.89 -18.75 11.74
N LYS A 847 -25.04 -18.97 12.40
CA LYS A 847 -26.01 -17.92 12.67
C LYS A 847 -25.61 -17.17 13.94
N GLY A 848 -25.41 -15.86 13.81
CA GLY A 848 -25.17 -14.97 14.95
C GLY A 848 -26.38 -14.89 15.89
N GLN A 849 -26.18 -14.27 17.05
CA GLN A 849 -27.27 -14.03 18.00
C GLN A 849 -28.39 -13.19 17.36
N ASP A 850 -27.98 -12.18 16.59
CA ASP A 850 -28.84 -11.27 15.83
C ASP A 850 -28.03 -10.68 14.65
N TRP A 851 -28.63 -9.71 13.93
CA TRP A 851 -27.96 -8.98 12.84
C TRP A 851 -26.78 -8.12 13.32
N GLN A 852 -26.80 -7.65 14.57
CA GLN A 852 -25.75 -6.79 15.12
C GLN A 852 -24.50 -7.60 15.51
N ASN A 853 -24.67 -8.90 15.76
CA ASN A 853 -23.63 -9.83 16.20
C ASN A 853 -23.45 -10.99 15.21
N PRO A 854 -23.04 -10.74 13.95
CA PRO A 854 -22.78 -11.80 12.99
C PRO A 854 -21.56 -12.64 13.41
N VAL A 855 -21.59 -13.93 13.08
CA VAL A 855 -20.42 -14.80 13.28
C VAL A 855 -19.42 -14.54 12.15
N LYS A 856 -18.37 -13.76 12.44
CA LYS A 856 -17.20 -13.66 11.55
C LYS A 856 -16.19 -14.73 11.98
N TRP A 857 -15.88 -15.64 11.07
CA TRP A 857 -14.97 -16.76 11.33
C TRP A 857 -13.69 -16.59 10.53
N MET A 858 -12.72 -15.94 11.15
CA MET A 858 -11.47 -15.50 10.54
C MET A 858 -10.37 -15.34 11.57
N PHE A 859 -9.14 -15.08 11.11
CA PHE A 859 -8.08 -14.54 11.95
C PHE A 859 -7.15 -13.62 11.16
N THR A 860 -6.42 -12.80 11.89
CA THR A 860 -5.30 -11.97 11.41
C THR A 860 -4.07 -12.26 12.25
N PHE A 861 -2.92 -12.45 11.60
CA PHE A 861 -1.61 -12.53 12.25
C PHE A 861 -0.54 -11.98 11.29
N VAL A 862 -0.08 -10.75 11.53
CA VAL A 862 0.94 -10.07 10.70
C VAL A 862 1.87 -9.22 11.55
N LYS A 863 3.08 -8.95 11.08
CA LYS A 863 3.98 -7.99 11.73
C LYS A 863 3.40 -6.57 11.56
N ALA A 864 3.31 -5.81 12.66
CA ALA A 864 2.70 -4.48 12.64
C ALA A 864 3.64 -3.39 12.08
N ASN A 865 4.96 -3.57 12.22
CA ASN A 865 5.96 -2.57 11.86
C ASN A 865 6.85 -3.04 10.70
N GLU A 866 6.77 -2.35 9.56
CA GLU A 866 7.84 -2.22 8.56
C GLU A 866 7.96 -0.78 8.06
#